data_AF-M0HNL0-F1
#
_entry.id   AF-M0HNL0-F1
#
_cell.length_a   1.000
_cell.length_b   1.000
_cell.length_c   1.000
_cell.angle_alpha   90.00
_cell.angle_beta   90.00
_cell.angle_gamma   90.00
#
_symmetry.space_group_name_H-M   'P 1'
#
loop_
_entity.id
_entity.type
_entity.pdbx_description
1 polymer ?
#
loop_
_entity_poly.entity_id
_entity_poly.type
_entity_poly.pdbx_seq_one_letter_code
_entity_poly.pdbx_strand_id
1 'polypeptide(L)'
;MFWRRTAQRLLVERNETGALSSLVDLVTTETLDEINLDPAAIHALWTMHGLGALDADTGNSTAIQAALGALTHSSPGVRLTALRVLPSTTDTRQAILDNDLLNDEDGRVAMWALVALAQTPSDDASGEAVYQMISAESNYRDTVLVDAASLAGATHADGFIPAYEANEDTSDGGDDTDELPNLLENPSFETPVGGDTGGDSDPMPAGWSTTPYTGSPEFTYAETGYEGDRSVQVSSTEGADASWNTTVAVDPNTEYTLSAYVKTDSVQLVDGTSIGEGPLGATISVEQLANTDSGTQWDTIPSGLTGTNDWTEVSITINSGDLEELQINCLFGGYGEATGTAWFDSVSLTDPDGTDVLSNGSFEESTGSNEPAMPADWTTNTFAGTAEYTYADAGQDGSQSVQISSAEGADAVWLTDGISVQPETEYTLSGWIKTENVQTSDSARGALFNVHTTDFETDPLTGTNDWTEVSTTFTTGADTTTVQINCLFGGYGNATGTAWFDNVSLTDPDGNNLLPNASFEESSDTDSSSEPEGPANWESTTYGGTAEFTYTSDVARTGDYSVRVDSTEGADASWTQFRDDLEPNSEYRFRAWVKTSDDFSNSEDGFGEIGSSYGVTINVHSLGQGSVTDYYTDPVEDWQLLETTFSTGASPGEFQFNLLFGGWGNATGTAWFDDTELKRIGGSGNGLELVYDRVTEHVEATSGDGSDDGGSDDGGSDVIPSGSTIELEAESNEGWTGVSPSGIADATNPTLTLEAGGEYTVTWTNRNGAPHNFEVVNGDDTVVNDISTSYLATQGESQSVTFTVTDSMAEYVCRAHSFRMRGTIEIASSGGN
;
A
#
# COMPACT_ATOMS: atom_id res chain seq x y z
N MET A 1 0.52 11.71 -42.24
CA MET A 1 0.52 10.67 -41.19
C MET A 1 0.11 9.29 -41.72
N PHE A 2 -1.09 9.12 -42.31
CA PHE A 2 -1.60 7.84 -42.86
C PHE A 2 -0.54 6.88 -43.44
N TRP A 3 0.15 7.25 -44.53
CA TRP A 3 1.10 6.35 -45.20
C TRP A 3 2.32 5.94 -44.37
N ARG A 4 2.79 6.77 -43.42
CA ARG A 4 3.93 6.45 -42.56
C ARG A 4 3.55 5.48 -41.46
N ARG A 5 2.38 5.67 -40.85
CA ARG A 5 1.82 4.73 -39.85
C ARG A 5 1.45 3.40 -40.47
N THR A 6 0.84 3.40 -41.66
CA THR A 6 0.62 2.16 -42.42
C THR A 6 1.93 1.46 -42.74
N ALA A 7 2.99 2.20 -43.09
CA ALA A 7 4.31 1.60 -43.34
C ALA A 7 4.94 1.02 -42.07
N GLN A 8 4.94 1.75 -40.95
CA GLN A 8 5.39 1.28 -39.64
C GLN A 8 4.66 0.00 -39.24
N ARG A 9 3.31 0.03 -39.23
CA ARG A 9 2.48 -1.13 -38.90
C ARG A 9 2.81 -2.33 -39.78
N LEU A 10 2.86 -2.15 -41.11
CA LEU A 10 3.16 -3.24 -42.03
C LEU A 10 4.58 -3.80 -41.90
N LEU A 11 5.55 -2.98 -41.50
CA LEU A 11 6.93 -3.44 -41.25
C LEU A 11 6.99 -4.28 -39.96
N VAL A 12 6.31 -3.83 -38.90
CA VAL A 12 6.21 -4.54 -37.61
C VAL A 12 5.43 -5.84 -37.75
N GLU A 13 4.19 -5.81 -38.27
CA GLU A 13 3.33 -6.99 -38.44
C GLU A 13 3.96 -8.10 -39.27
N ARG A 14 4.84 -7.74 -40.20
CA ARG A 14 5.55 -8.69 -41.08
C ARG A 14 6.92 -9.09 -40.55
N ASN A 15 7.34 -8.54 -39.40
CA ASN A 15 8.66 -8.73 -38.81
C ASN A 15 9.79 -8.49 -39.83
N GLU A 16 9.71 -7.39 -40.58
CA GLU A 16 10.60 -7.06 -41.71
C GLU A 16 11.97 -6.53 -41.25
N THR A 17 12.72 -7.35 -40.54
CA THR A 17 14.07 -7.03 -40.00
C THR A 17 15.07 -6.60 -41.09
N GLY A 18 14.84 -6.95 -42.36
CA GLY A 18 15.64 -6.49 -43.50
C GLY A 18 15.59 -4.97 -43.74
N ALA A 19 14.60 -4.26 -43.18
CA ALA A 19 14.48 -2.81 -43.25
C ALA A 19 15.36 -2.07 -42.23
N LEU A 20 15.94 -2.77 -41.25
CA LEU A 20 16.61 -2.17 -40.10
C LEU A 20 17.74 -1.19 -40.48
N SER A 21 18.56 -1.54 -41.47
CA SER A 21 19.62 -0.64 -41.96
C SER A 21 19.07 0.69 -42.49
N SER A 22 17.93 0.66 -43.18
CA SER A 22 17.29 1.86 -43.70
C SER A 22 16.58 2.65 -42.59
N LEU A 23 16.06 1.99 -41.55
CA LEU A 23 15.51 2.66 -40.37
C LEU A 23 16.62 3.38 -39.58
N VAL A 24 17.77 2.75 -39.40
CA VAL A 24 18.97 3.38 -38.80
C VAL A 24 19.43 4.58 -39.62
N ASP A 25 19.47 4.47 -40.95
CA ASP A 25 19.82 5.59 -41.84
C ASP A 25 18.84 6.77 -41.66
N LEU A 26 17.54 6.49 -41.46
CA LEU A 26 16.53 7.53 -41.22
C LEU A 26 16.69 8.20 -39.85
N VAL A 27 17.04 7.46 -38.80
CA VAL A 27 17.29 8.03 -37.46
C VAL A 27 18.55 8.87 -37.42
N THR A 28 19.61 8.46 -38.13
CA THR A 28 20.91 9.13 -38.12
C THR A 28 21.02 10.30 -39.11
N THR A 29 20.07 10.44 -40.03
CA THR A 29 20.04 11.53 -41.01
C THR A 29 19.04 12.60 -40.58
N GLU A 30 19.52 13.72 -40.03
CA GLU A 30 18.62 14.81 -39.63
C GLU A 30 17.94 15.48 -40.84
N THR A 31 16.62 15.36 -40.94
CA THR A 31 15.78 15.91 -41.99
C THR A 31 14.56 16.65 -41.42
N LEU A 32 14.83 17.78 -40.77
CA LEU A 32 13.79 18.63 -40.20
C LEU A 32 12.84 19.20 -41.26
N ASP A 33 11.55 19.23 -40.92
CA ASP A 33 10.51 19.92 -41.67
C ASP A 33 10.39 21.41 -41.28
N GLU A 34 9.41 22.11 -41.86
CA GLU A 34 9.19 23.55 -41.64
C GLU A 34 8.80 23.92 -40.19
N ILE A 35 8.46 22.93 -39.35
CA ILE A 35 8.12 23.10 -37.93
C ILE A 35 9.15 22.45 -36.99
N ASN A 36 10.35 22.15 -37.49
CA ASN A 36 11.46 21.54 -36.75
C ASN A 36 11.18 20.11 -36.24
N LEU A 37 10.27 19.36 -36.88
CA LEU A 37 10.09 17.94 -36.61
C LEU A 37 10.82 17.09 -37.64
N ASP A 38 11.27 15.89 -37.24
CA ASP A 38 11.65 14.83 -38.17
C ASP A 38 10.72 13.62 -38.02
N PRO A 39 9.57 13.61 -38.72
CA PRO A 39 8.64 12.48 -38.66
C PRO A 39 9.23 11.17 -39.21
N ALA A 40 10.26 11.23 -40.06
CA ALA A 40 10.86 10.02 -40.61
C ALA A 40 11.70 9.31 -39.55
N ALA A 41 12.50 10.05 -38.79
CA ALA A 41 13.25 9.54 -37.64
C ALA A 41 12.30 9.05 -36.53
N ILE A 42 11.24 9.79 -36.20
CA ILE A 42 10.24 9.38 -35.19
C ILE A 42 9.61 8.03 -35.52
N HIS A 43 9.09 7.87 -36.75
CA HIS A 43 8.49 6.60 -37.16
C HIS A 43 9.53 5.48 -37.28
N ALA A 44 10.77 5.81 -37.63
CA ALA A 44 11.83 4.81 -37.66
C ALA A 44 12.16 4.26 -36.27
N LEU A 45 12.25 5.12 -35.24
CA LEU A 45 12.42 4.72 -33.84
C LEU A 45 11.31 3.78 -33.36
N TRP A 46 10.04 4.16 -33.55
CA TRP A 46 8.90 3.31 -33.20
C TRP A 46 8.87 1.98 -33.97
N THR A 47 9.28 2.00 -35.24
CA THR A 47 9.35 0.77 -36.05
C THR A 47 10.46 -0.15 -35.56
N MET A 48 11.62 0.40 -35.17
CA MET A 48 12.72 -0.39 -34.58
C MET A 48 12.31 -1.00 -33.25
N HIS A 49 11.61 -0.23 -32.41
CA HIS A 49 11.03 -0.72 -31.16
C HIS A 49 10.05 -1.88 -31.39
N GLY A 50 9.04 -1.70 -32.24
CA GLY A 50 8.06 -2.74 -32.53
C GLY A 50 8.63 -4.00 -33.21
N LEU A 51 9.84 -3.93 -33.77
CA LEU A 51 10.57 -5.10 -34.30
C LEU A 51 11.41 -5.83 -33.24
N GLY A 52 11.40 -5.39 -31.98
CA GLY A 52 12.28 -5.88 -30.91
C GLY A 52 13.75 -5.49 -31.12
N ALA A 53 14.04 -4.55 -32.02
CA ALA A 53 15.43 -4.18 -32.33
C ALA A 53 16.07 -3.29 -31.25
N LEU A 54 15.26 -2.81 -30.28
CA LEU A 54 15.69 -1.98 -29.16
C LEU A 54 15.51 -2.69 -27.80
N ASP A 55 15.31 -4.01 -27.80
CA ASP A 55 15.19 -4.80 -26.57
C ASP A 55 16.54 -4.87 -25.83
N ALA A 56 16.52 -4.88 -24.49
CA ALA A 56 17.73 -4.84 -23.67
C ALA A 56 18.67 -6.04 -23.91
N ASP A 57 18.11 -7.25 -23.97
CA ASP A 57 18.90 -8.50 -24.03
C ASP A 57 19.11 -9.03 -25.46
N THR A 58 18.15 -8.77 -26.34
CA THR A 58 18.05 -9.41 -27.67
C THR A 58 18.12 -8.39 -28.82
N GLY A 59 18.19 -7.09 -28.49
CA GLY A 59 18.14 -6.01 -29.47
C GLY A 59 19.34 -5.94 -30.40
N ASN A 60 19.18 -5.17 -31.47
CA ASN A 60 20.25 -4.94 -32.43
C ASN A 60 21.14 -3.79 -31.96
N SER A 61 22.40 -4.09 -31.65
CA SER A 61 23.37 -3.08 -31.18
C SER A 61 23.52 -1.85 -32.06
N THR A 62 23.38 -1.97 -33.38
CA THR A 62 23.45 -0.81 -34.29
C THR A 62 22.19 0.06 -34.20
N ALA A 63 21.03 -0.56 -33.99
CA ALA A 63 19.76 0.16 -33.78
C ALA A 63 19.73 0.87 -32.43
N ILE A 64 20.19 0.21 -31.37
CA ILE A 64 20.31 0.81 -30.02
C ILE A 64 21.27 2.01 -30.06
N GLN A 65 22.44 1.88 -30.70
CA GLN A 65 23.37 3.00 -30.84
C GLN A 65 22.80 4.16 -31.68
N ALA A 66 21.98 3.87 -32.69
CA ALA A 66 21.29 4.90 -33.46
C ALA A 66 20.23 5.63 -32.61
N ALA A 67 19.49 4.90 -31.78
CA ALA A 67 18.50 5.46 -30.85
C ALA A 67 19.17 6.29 -29.73
N LEU A 68 20.28 5.83 -29.17
CA LEU A 68 21.08 6.61 -28.20
C LEU A 68 21.60 7.89 -28.84
N GLY A 69 22.10 7.83 -30.07
CA GLY A 69 22.51 9.02 -30.82
C GLY A 69 21.37 10.01 -31.08
N ALA A 70 20.13 9.51 -31.20
CA ALA A 70 18.94 10.32 -31.43
C ALA A 70 18.56 11.20 -30.22
N LEU A 71 19.10 10.93 -29.03
CA LEU A 71 18.98 11.80 -27.85
C LEU A 71 19.63 13.17 -28.06
N THR A 72 20.52 13.33 -29.04
CA THR A 72 21.13 14.63 -29.41
C THR A 72 20.46 15.31 -30.60
N HIS A 73 19.38 14.71 -31.12
CA HIS A 73 18.77 15.15 -32.38
C HIS A 73 18.13 16.54 -32.25
N SER A 74 18.24 17.36 -33.30
CA SER A 74 17.74 18.75 -33.31
C SER A 74 16.22 18.85 -33.07
N SER A 75 15.43 17.86 -33.50
CA SER A 75 13.97 17.77 -33.26
C SER A 75 13.66 17.23 -31.86
N PRO A 76 12.94 17.98 -30.99
CA PRO A 76 12.54 17.50 -29.67
C PRO A 76 11.65 16.26 -29.73
N GLY A 77 10.78 16.16 -30.75
CA GLY A 77 9.96 14.97 -30.96
C GLY A 77 10.77 13.69 -31.22
N VAL A 78 12.00 13.80 -31.74
CA VAL A 78 12.89 12.65 -31.93
C VAL A 78 13.57 12.27 -30.62
N ARG A 79 14.06 13.25 -29.84
CA ARG A 79 14.63 13.01 -28.51
C ARG A 79 13.62 12.36 -27.57
N LEU A 80 12.41 12.91 -27.50
CA LEU A 80 11.29 12.36 -26.74
C LEU A 80 10.94 10.94 -27.19
N THR A 81 10.87 10.69 -28.50
CA THR A 81 10.58 9.34 -29.00
C THR A 81 11.71 8.37 -28.63
N ALA A 82 12.97 8.79 -28.71
CA ALA A 82 14.12 7.97 -28.36
C ALA A 82 14.08 7.56 -26.87
N LEU A 83 13.82 8.49 -25.96
CA LEU A 83 13.64 8.21 -24.52
C LEU A 83 12.58 7.14 -24.25
N ARG A 84 11.48 7.13 -25.02
CA ARG A 84 10.35 6.19 -24.86
C ARG A 84 10.59 4.80 -25.43
N VAL A 85 11.59 4.64 -26.31
CA VAL A 85 11.82 3.36 -27.01
C VAL A 85 13.16 2.71 -26.67
N LEU A 86 14.05 3.45 -26.01
CA LEU A 86 15.34 2.95 -25.56
C LEU A 86 15.14 1.95 -24.42
N PRO A 87 15.97 0.90 -24.34
CA PRO A 87 15.90 -0.05 -23.24
C PRO A 87 16.41 0.60 -21.95
N SER A 88 15.80 0.26 -20.82
CA SER A 88 16.13 0.82 -19.50
C SER A 88 17.43 0.24 -18.94
N THR A 89 18.56 0.70 -19.47
CA THR A 89 19.91 0.17 -19.22
C THR A 89 20.85 1.25 -18.70
N THR A 90 21.97 0.83 -18.12
CA THR A 90 23.06 1.75 -17.71
C THR A 90 23.55 2.63 -18.86
N ASP A 91 23.57 2.13 -20.10
CA ASP A 91 23.97 2.92 -21.28
C ASP A 91 22.95 4.03 -21.58
N THR A 92 21.65 3.75 -21.44
CA THR A 92 20.57 4.74 -21.58
C THR A 92 20.66 5.79 -20.47
N ARG A 93 20.83 5.36 -19.21
CA ARG A 93 21.04 6.25 -18.06
C ARG A 93 22.21 7.21 -18.28
N GLN A 94 23.37 6.67 -18.66
CA GLN A 94 24.56 7.48 -18.92
C GLN A 94 24.33 8.46 -20.09
N ALA A 95 23.64 8.04 -21.15
CA ALA A 95 23.32 8.91 -22.26
C ALA A 95 22.35 10.04 -21.88
N ILE A 96 21.43 9.82 -20.95
CA ILE A 96 20.54 10.87 -20.42
C ILE A 96 21.36 11.95 -19.70
N LEU A 97 22.28 11.53 -18.82
CA LEU A 97 23.13 12.44 -18.05
C LEU A 97 24.17 13.16 -18.92
N ASP A 98 24.86 12.44 -19.80
CA ASP A 98 25.92 12.99 -20.66
C ASP A 98 25.39 14.07 -21.62
N ASN A 99 24.11 13.97 -22.00
CA ASN A 99 23.45 14.91 -22.90
C ASN A 99 22.60 15.96 -22.16
N ASP A 100 22.65 16.00 -20.83
CA ASP A 100 21.96 16.98 -19.97
C ASP A 100 20.44 17.07 -20.25
N LEU A 101 19.81 15.91 -20.52
CA LEU A 101 18.41 15.89 -20.95
C LEU A 101 17.43 16.29 -19.86
N LEU A 102 17.82 16.22 -18.58
CA LEU A 102 17.02 16.72 -17.47
C LEU A 102 16.82 18.25 -17.54
N ASN A 103 17.70 18.96 -18.25
CA ASN A 103 17.63 20.40 -18.48
C ASN A 103 17.33 20.75 -19.95
N ASP A 104 16.69 19.84 -20.69
CA ASP A 104 16.34 20.05 -22.09
C ASP A 104 15.41 21.28 -22.28
N GLU A 105 15.60 22.03 -23.37
CA GLU A 105 14.78 23.22 -23.68
C GLU A 105 13.29 22.89 -23.89
N ASP A 106 12.96 21.65 -24.25
CA ASP A 106 11.59 21.14 -24.33
C ASP A 106 11.27 20.35 -23.04
N GLY A 107 10.40 20.91 -22.19
CA GLY A 107 10.05 20.30 -20.91
C GLY A 107 9.49 18.88 -20.99
N ARG A 108 8.91 18.48 -22.14
CA ARG A 108 8.45 17.09 -22.35
C ARG A 108 9.62 16.14 -22.51
N VAL A 109 10.74 16.60 -23.09
CA VAL A 109 11.97 15.80 -23.18
C VAL A 109 12.58 15.66 -21.80
N ALA A 110 12.63 16.73 -21.00
CA ALA A 110 13.11 16.67 -19.61
C ALA A 110 12.27 15.72 -18.75
N MET A 111 10.94 15.80 -18.85
CA MET A 111 10.02 14.89 -18.15
C MET A 111 10.23 13.43 -18.57
N TRP A 112 10.28 13.13 -19.87
CA TRP A 112 10.52 11.76 -20.34
C TRP A 112 11.93 11.27 -20.02
N ALA A 113 12.90 12.17 -19.82
CA ALA A 113 14.24 11.81 -19.38
C ALA A 113 14.23 11.35 -17.92
N LEU A 114 13.45 12.02 -17.06
CA LEU A 114 13.21 11.59 -15.67
C LEU A 114 12.48 10.24 -15.61
N VAL A 115 11.42 10.06 -16.39
CA VAL A 115 10.70 8.78 -16.48
C VAL A 115 11.62 7.66 -16.96
N ALA A 116 12.46 7.93 -17.96
CA ALA A 116 13.45 6.96 -18.44
C ALA A 116 14.52 6.66 -17.38
N LEU A 117 14.97 7.64 -16.58
CA LEU A 117 15.87 7.41 -15.46
C LEU A 117 15.24 6.52 -14.38
N ALA A 118 13.98 6.79 -14.01
CA ALA A 118 13.26 6.03 -13.00
C ALA A 118 13.16 4.52 -13.31
N GLN A 119 13.29 4.14 -14.59
CA GLN A 119 13.26 2.75 -15.04
C GLN A 119 14.66 2.11 -15.15
N THR A 120 15.74 2.89 -14.96
CA THR A 120 17.12 2.38 -15.04
C THR A 120 17.61 1.90 -13.67
N PRO A 121 18.64 1.03 -13.60
CA PRO A 121 19.23 0.65 -12.31
C PRO A 121 19.73 1.88 -11.53
N SER A 122 19.67 1.82 -10.18
CA SER A 122 20.11 2.91 -9.28
C SER A 122 21.54 3.40 -9.57
N ASP A 123 21.80 4.68 -9.26
CA ASP A 123 23.06 5.39 -9.49
C ASP A 123 23.09 6.73 -8.75
N ASP A 124 24.15 6.97 -7.97
CA ASP A 124 24.31 8.19 -7.20
C ASP A 124 24.31 9.47 -8.07
N ALA A 125 24.92 9.42 -9.26
CA ALA A 125 25.02 10.59 -10.12
C ALA A 125 23.67 10.96 -10.75
N SER A 126 22.81 9.97 -11.03
CA SER A 126 21.43 10.22 -11.41
C SER A 126 20.64 10.90 -10.30
N GLY A 127 20.74 10.43 -9.05
CA GLY A 127 20.03 11.00 -7.91
C GLY A 127 20.40 12.46 -7.65
N GLU A 128 21.70 12.76 -7.66
CA GLU A 128 22.22 14.13 -7.55
C GLU A 128 21.72 15.01 -8.71
N ALA A 129 21.73 14.50 -9.95
CA ALA A 129 21.28 15.26 -11.12
C ALA A 129 19.77 15.58 -11.06
N VAL A 130 18.96 14.65 -10.55
CA VAL A 130 17.52 14.86 -10.32
C VAL A 130 17.29 15.93 -9.26
N TYR A 131 18.01 15.87 -8.14
CA TYR A 131 17.95 16.92 -7.10
C TYR A 131 18.33 18.29 -7.66
N GLN A 132 19.43 18.38 -8.40
CA GLN A 132 19.87 19.63 -9.02
C GLN A 132 18.82 20.20 -9.98
N MET A 133 18.17 19.36 -10.78
CA MET A 133 17.13 19.79 -11.70
C MET A 133 15.91 20.33 -10.94
N ILE A 134 15.43 19.62 -9.92
CA ILE A 134 14.21 20.01 -9.21
C ILE A 134 14.42 21.20 -8.26
N SER A 135 15.64 21.40 -7.77
CA SER A 135 16.02 22.55 -6.94
C SER A 135 15.95 23.91 -7.66
N ALA A 136 15.79 23.91 -9.00
CA ALA A 136 15.58 25.13 -9.75
C ALA A 136 14.13 25.65 -9.58
N GLU A 137 13.99 26.90 -9.13
CA GLU A 137 12.71 27.57 -8.80
C GLU A 137 11.65 27.53 -9.94
N SER A 138 12.07 27.38 -11.20
CA SER A 138 11.17 27.23 -12.35
C SER A 138 10.58 25.83 -12.51
N ASN A 139 11.28 24.80 -12.03
CA ASN A 139 10.96 23.39 -12.27
C ASN A 139 10.09 22.83 -11.13
N TYR A 140 10.27 23.33 -9.91
CA TYR A 140 9.45 23.02 -8.73
C TYR A 140 7.94 23.32 -8.91
N ARG A 141 7.57 24.16 -9.90
CA ARG A 141 6.19 24.60 -10.13
C ARG A 141 5.45 23.80 -11.21
N ASP A 142 6.15 22.91 -11.91
CA ASP A 142 5.58 22.03 -12.93
C ASP A 142 5.32 20.67 -12.28
N THR A 143 4.07 20.42 -11.89
CA THR A 143 3.68 19.23 -11.12
C THR A 143 4.02 17.93 -11.85
N VAL A 144 4.03 17.93 -13.19
CA VAL A 144 4.36 16.75 -13.98
C VAL A 144 5.87 16.51 -14.01
N LEU A 145 6.69 17.58 -14.06
CA LEU A 145 8.14 17.47 -13.87
C LEU A 145 8.51 17.09 -12.43
N VAL A 146 7.78 17.59 -11.43
CA VAL A 146 7.96 17.21 -10.01
C VAL A 146 7.62 15.75 -9.82
N ASP A 147 6.48 15.28 -10.33
CA ASP A 147 6.10 13.86 -10.29
C ASP A 147 7.17 12.98 -10.92
N ALA A 148 7.58 13.31 -12.15
CA ALA A 148 8.63 12.55 -12.84
C ALA A 148 9.99 12.64 -12.12
N ALA A 149 10.32 13.76 -11.49
CA ALA A 149 11.52 13.91 -10.66
C ALA A 149 11.46 13.07 -9.39
N SER A 150 10.31 13.00 -8.72
CA SER A 150 10.09 12.13 -7.57
C SER A 150 10.24 10.66 -7.96
N LEU A 151 9.73 10.24 -9.12
CA LEU A 151 9.95 8.89 -9.66
C LEU A 151 11.45 8.60 -9.81
N ALA A 152 12.19 9.49 -10.49
CA ALA A 152 13.61 9.31 -10.72
C ALA A 152 14.44 9.39 -9.43
N GLY A 153 14.05 10.28 -8.51
CA GLY A 153 14.69 10.49 -7.22
C GLY A 153 14.54 9.28 -6.30
N ALA A 154 13.37 8.64 -6.30
CA ALA A 154 13.13 7.40 -5.55
C ALA A 154 14.00 6.24 -6.06
N THR A 155 14.05 6.02 -7.38
CA THR A 155 14.92 4.99 -7.98
C THR A 155 16.41 5.26 -7.72
N HIS A 156 16.80 6.52 -7.59
CA HIS A 156 18.20 6.94 -7.41
C HIS A 156 18.45 7.58 -6.03
N ALA A 157 17.76 7.10 -4.98
CA ALA A 157 17.74 7.70 -3.65
C ALA A 157 19.13 7.87 -3.01
N ASP A 158 20.03 6.90 -3.22
CA ASP A 158 21.41 6.91 -2.70
C ASP A 158 22.21 8.14 -3.13
N GLY A 159 21.88 8.72 -4.29
CA GLY A 159 22.43 9.98 -4.77
C GLY A 159 21.59 11.20 -4.41
N PHE A 160 20.26 11.04 -4.41
CA PHE A 160 19.32 12.15 -4.21
C PHE A 160 19.30 12.65 -2.76
N ILE A 161 19.26 11.74 -1.78
CA ILE A 161 19.15 12.08 -0.35
C ILE A 161 20.40 12.86 0.13
N PRO A 162 21.64 12.41 -0.13
CA PRO A 162 22.81 13.18 0.28
C PRO A 162 22.91 14.54 -0.41
N ALA A 163 22.45 14.65 -1.67
CA ALA A 163 22.40 15.91 -2.41
C ALA A 163 21.44 16.91 -1.76
N TYR A 164 20.28 16.42 -1.33
CA TYR A 164 19.28 17.15 -0.57
C TYR A 164 19.81 17.60 0.79
N GLU A 165 20.29 16.66 1.61
CA GLU A 165 20.82 16.93 2.96
C GLU A 165 22.01 17.90 2.96
N ALA A 166 22.88 17.83 1.95
CA ALA A 166 24.03 18.72 1.83
C ALA A 166 23.63 20.18 1.54
N ASN A 167 22.40 20.42 1.08
CA ASN A 167 21.89 21.74 0.72
C ASN A 167 20.79 22.26 1.66
N GLU A 168 20.29 21.44 2.58
CA GLU A 168 19.47 21.85 3.73
C GLU A 168 20.36 22.33 4.90
N ASP A 169 20.00 23.46 5.54
CA ASP A 169 20.70 24.00 6.71
C ASP A 169 20.43 23.06 7.91
N THR A 170 21.30 22.06 8.08
CA THR A 170 21.26 21.00 9.10
C THR A 170 21.45 21.52 10.53
N SER A 171 20.47 22.27 11.02
CA SER A 171 20.29 22.56 12.43
C SER A 171 18.94 22.10 12.97
N ASP A 172 18.58 20.86 12.73
CA ASP A 172 17.97 20.05 13.78
C ASP A 172 18.26 18.58 13.52
N GLY A 173 18.71 17.88 14.56
CA GLY A 173 18.91 16.45 14.52
C GLY A 173 17.77 15.75 15.25
N GLY A 174 17.15 14.79 14.58
CA GLY A 174 16.54 13.59 15.15
C GLY A 174 16.96 12.47 14.20
N ASP A 175 17.91 11.61 14.56
CA ASP A 175 17.70 10.37 15.30
C ASP A 175 16.66 9.49 14.60
N ASP A 176 17.16 8.51 13.83
CA ASP A 176 16.41 7.39 13.28
C ASP A 176 15.66 6.70 14.44
N THR A 177 14.36 6.94 14.54
CA THR A 177 13.46 6.11 15.35
C THR A 177 12.31 5.69 14.48
N ASP A 178 12.10 4.36 14.42
CA ASP A 178 10.94 3.63 13.94
C ASP A 178 9.63 4.46 13.92
N GLU A 179 9.36 5.18 12.82
CA GLU A 179 8.02 5.70 12.56
C GLU A 179 7.27 4.66 11.72
N LEU A 180 6.22 4.11 12.32
CA LEU A 180 5.30 3.17 11.69
C LEU A 180 4.68 3.82 10.44
N PRO A 181 4.45 3.07 9.35
CA PRO A 181 3.97 3.64 8.10
C PRO A 181 2.59 4.27 8.28
N ASN A 182 2.48 5.58 8.02
CA ASN A 182 1.21 6.30 7.97
C ASN A 182 0.39 5.83 6.75
N LEU A 183 -0.85 5.40 6.98
CA LEU A 183 -1.72 4.84 5.95
C LEU A 183 -2.39 5.91 5.06
N LEU A 184 -2.32 7.19 5.44
CA LEU A 184 -3.03 8.27 4.76
C LEU A 184 -2.25 8.82 3.55
N GLU A 185 -2.97 9.14 2.48
CA GLU A 185 -2.41 9.86 1.33
C GLU A 185 -2.26 11.35 1.65
N ASN A 186 -1.08 11.91 1.33
CA ASN A 186 -0.76 13.34 1.52
C ASN A 186 -1.09 13.88 2.93
N PRO A 187 -0.60 13.23 4.00
CA PRO A 187 -1.00 13.51 5.38
C PRO A 187 -0.50 14.87 5.92
N SER A 188 0.64 15.35 5.39
CA SER A 188 1.20 16.69 5.64
C SER A 188 0.67 17.75 4.70
N PHE A 189 -0.25 17.39 3.80
CA PHE A 189 -0.86 18.30 2.85
C PHE A 189 0.13 19.08 1.97
N GLU A 190 1.34 18.61 1.72
CA GLU A 190 2.31 19.34 0.89
C GLU A 190 2.05 19.20 -0.62
N THR A 191 1.17 18.27 -1.01
CA THR A 191 0.86 17.98 -2.42
C THR A 191 -0.47 18.60 -2.86
N PRO A 192 -0.49 19.62 -3.74
CA PRO A 192 -1.71 20.18 -4.33
C PRO A 192 -2.28 19.37 -5.52
N VAL A 193 -3.58 19.53 -5.78
CA VAL A 193 -4.32 19.15 -7.00
C VAL A 193 -4.91 20.40 -7.64
N GLY A 194 -4.80 20.51 -8.97
CA GLY A 194 -5.61 21.43 -9.79
C GLY A 194 -5.06 22.83 -10.06
N GLY A 195 -3.76 23.09 -9.88
CA GLY A 195 -3.18 24.43 -10.00
C GLY A 195 -2.91 24.99 -11.41
N ASP A 196 -3.37 24.37 -12.50
CA ASP A 196 -2.99 24.79 -13.87
C ASP A 196 -4.13 24.93 -14.89
N THR A 197 -5.22 25.61 -14.51
CA THR A 197 -5.99 26.34 -15.52
C THR A 197 -6.23 27.75 -15.00
N GLY A 198 -6.09 28.77 -15.86
CA GLY A 198 -6.25 30.19 -15.49
C GLY A 198 -7.69 30.61 -15.11
N GLY A 199 -8.33 29.87 -14.21
CA GLY A 199 -9.55 30.21 -13.49
C GLY A 199 -9.24 30.39 -11.99
N ASP A 200 -10.00 31.27 -11.33
CA ASP A 200 -9.84 31.70 -9.94
C ASP A 200 -10.16 30.60 -8.88
N SER A 201 -9.77 29.34 -9.05
CA SER A 201 -9.94 28.29 -8.02
C SER A 201 -8.67 28.13 -7.20
N ASP A 202 -8.79 28.24 -5.87
CA ASP A 202 -7.69 28.00 -4.94
C ASP A 202 -7.24 26.53 -5.01
N PRO A 203 -5.92 26.24 -4.93
CA PRO A 203 -5.39 24.88 -4.95
C PRO A 203 -5.96 24.04 -3.79
N MET A 204 -6.19 22.74 -4.00
CA MET A 204 -6.67 21.81 -2.96
C MET A 204 -5.61 20.73 -2.68
N PRO A 205 -5.53 20.15 -1.48
CA PRO A 205 -4.66 18.99 -1.20
C PRO A 205 -5.10 17.73 -1.97
N ALA A 206 -4.14 16.98 -2.51
CA ALA A 206 -4.35 15.66 -3.12
C ALA A 206 -4.90 14.65 -2.12
N GLY A 207 -5.86 13.81 -2.53
CA GLY A 207 -6.42 12.75 -1.67
C GLY A 207 -7.44 13.22 -0.62
N TRP A 208 -7.72 14.53 -0.52
CA TRP A 208 -8.59 15.09 0.51
C TRP A 208 -9.77 15.87 -0.08
N SER A 209 -10.94 15.70 0.52
CA SER A 209 -12.21 16.32 0.15
C SER A 209 -12.72 17.23 1.26
N THR A 210 -13.69 18.10 0.94
CA THR A 210 -14.34 18.97 1.92
C THR A 210 -15.83 18.63 2.05
N THR A 211 -16.34 18.58 3.28
CA THR A 211 -17.77 18.37 3.56
C THR A 211 -18.33 19.51 4.41
N PRO A 212 -19.21 20.38 3.88
CA PRO A 212 -19.90 21.40 4.67
C PRO A 212 -21.22 20.86 5.23
N TYR A 213 -21.24 20.37 6.46
CA TYR A 213 -22.44 19.80 7.09
C TYR A 213 -23.51 20.87 7.37
N THR A 214 -23.14 21.98 8.02
CA THR A 214 -24.05 23.11 8.30
C THR A 214 -23.33 24.46 8.31
N GLY A 215 -24.09 25.55 8.25
CA GLY A 215 -23.58 26.91 8.31
C GLY A 215 -22.89 27.37 7.02
N SER A 216 -21.84 28.19 7.14
CA SER A 216 -21.12 28.78 6.02
C SER A 216 -19.60 28.71 6.24
N PRO A 217 -18.98 27.55 5.97
CA PRO A 217 -17.53 27.38 6.05
C PRO A 217 -16.83 27.98 4.82
N GLU A 218 -15.63 28.47 5.04
CA GLU A 218 -14.64 28.81 4.01
C GLU A 218 -13.47 27.85 4.18
N PHE A 219 -13.28 26.97 3.20
CA PHE A 219 -12.17 26.04 3.13
C PHE A 219 -11.01 26.70 2.40
N THR A 220 -9.80 26.55 2.93
CA THR A 220 -8.61 27.14 2.33
C THR A 220 -7.47 26.15 2.46
N TYR A 221 -6.67 26.04 1.42
CA TYR A 221 -5.41 25.34 1.47
C TYR A 221 -4.32 26.36 1.81
N ALA A 222 -3.90 26.35 3.07
CA ALA A 222 -3.13 27.43 3.67
C ALA A 222 -1.64 27.29 3.37
N GLU A 223 -0.95 28.42 3.20
CA GLU A 223 0.51 28.50 3.09
C GLU A 223 1.14 28.66 4.49
N THR A 224 0.76 27.76 5.40
CA THR A 224 1.38 27.60 6.72
C THR A 224 1.17 26.16 7.16
N GLY A 225 2.24 25.45 7.49
CA GLY A 225 2.21 24.10 8.06
C GLY A 225 2.67 24.06 9.53
N TYR A 226 2.39 22.95 10.20
CA TYR A 226 3.16 22.41 11.31
C TYR A 226 4.45 21.77 10.79
N GLU A 227 4.34 20.92 9.77
CA GLU A 227 5.45 20.36 8.99
C GLU A 227 5.34 20.89 7.56
N GLY A 228 6.47 21.25 6.95
CA GLY A 228 6.44 21.88 5.63
C GLY A 228 5.80 23.27 5.62
N ASP A 229 5.30 23.67 4.46
CA ASP A 229 4.84 25.03 4.18
C ASP A 229 3.31 25.12 4.04
N ARG A 230 2.58 24.00 4.12
CA ARG A 230 1.15 23.93 3.83
C ARG A 230 0.34 23.21 4.89
N SER A 231 -0.95 23.50 4.91
CA SER A 231 -1.91 22.79 5.73
C SER A 231 -3.33 22.96 5.17
N VAL A 232 -4.30 22.23 5.71
CA VAL A 232 -5.71 22.51 5.43
C VAL A 232 -6.30 23.45 6.46
N GLN A 233 -7.19 24.34 6.04
CA GLN A 233 -7.82 25.35 6.87
C GLN A 233 -9.34 25.34 6.67
N VAL A 234 -10.07 25.56 7.76
CA VAL A 234 -11.50 25.88 7.75
C VAL A 234 -11.74 27.12 8.58
N SER A 235 -12.52 28.07 8.06
CA SER A 235 -12.93 29.25 8.81
C SER A 235 -14.42 29.55 8.65
N SER A 236 -15.00 30.26 9.61
CA SER A 236 -16.34 30.82 9.46
C SER A 236 -16.55 32.03 10.36
N THR A 237 -17.27 33.03 9.84
CA THR A 237 -17.67 34.21 10.63
C THR A 237 -19.13 34.16 11.10
N GLU A 238 -19.97 33.35 10.44
CA GLU A 238 -21.39 33.21 10.77
C GLU A 238 -21.70 31.94 11.58
N GLY A 239 -20.78 30.96 11.56
CA GLY A 239 -20.95 29.64 12.16
C GLY A 239 -20.88 28.58 11.07
N ALA A 240 -20.12 27.50 11.30
CA ALA A 240 -20.13 26.33 10.43
C ALA A 240 -19.81 25.04 11.18
N ASP A 241 -20.35 23.93 10.66
CA ASP A 241 -19.93 22.57 10.96
C ASP A 241 -19.45 21.94 9.65
N ALA A 242 -18.19 21.56 9.58
CA ALA A 242 -17.50 21.22 8.34
C ALA A 242 -16.28 20.33 8.57
N SER A 243 -15.87 19.56 7.57
CA SER A 243 -14.62 18.79 7.62
C SER A 243 -13.80 18.87 6.33
N TRP A 244 -12.49 18.74 6.48
CA TRP A 244 -11.65 18.09 5.47
C TRP A 244 -11.65 16.59 5.74
N ASN A 245 -11.72 15.74 4.72
CA ASN A 245 -11.82 14.30 4.92
C ASN A 245 -11.16 13.47 3.82
N THR A 246 -10.78 12.25 4.17
CA THR A 246 -10.25 11.22 3.27
C THR A 246 -10.71 9.84 3.73
N THR A 247 -10.63 8.83 2.87
CA THR A 247 -10.99 7.44 3.18
C THR A 247 -9.78 6.55 2.94
N VAL A 248 -9.53 5.64 3.87
CA VAL A 248 -8.37 4.74 3.87
C VAL A 248 -8.80 3.31 4.17
N ALA A 249 -8.15 2.35 3.51
CA ALA A 249 -8.36 0.92 3.77
C ALA A 249 -7.64 0.51 5.07
N VAL A 250 -8.27 -0.38 5.84
CA VAL A 250 -7.75 -0.90 7.10
C VAL A 250 -8.05 -2.39 7.24
N ASP A 251 -7.29 -3.07 8.09
CA ASP A 251 -7.59 -4.43 8.50
C ASP A 251 -8.72 -4.43 9.55
N PRO A 252 -9.64 -5.40 9.49
CA PRO A 252 -10.70 -5.53 10.48
C PRO A 252 -10.14 -5.95 11.85
N ASN A 253 -10.80 -5.50 12.91
CA ASN A 253 -10.55 -5.77 14.32
C ASN A 253 -9.15 -5.31 14.78
N THR A 254 -8.59 -4.32 14.09
CA THR A 254 -7.23 -3.82 14.31
C THR A 254 -7.26 -2.47 15.01
N GLU A 255 -6.35 -2.26 15.96
CA GLU A 255 -6.19 -0.98 16.65
C GLU A 255 -5.38 -0.01 15.78
N TYR A 256 -5.83 1.23 15.69
CA TYR A 256 -5.17 2.31 14.98
C TYR A 256 -5.07 3.53 15.88
N THR A 257 -3.95 4.25 15.78
CA THR A 257 -3.82 5.59 16.35
C THR A 257 -4.02 6.62 15.27
N LEU A 258 -5.05 7.46 15.43
CA LEU A 258 -5.34 8.62 14.60
C LEU A 258 -4.87 9.89 15.33
N SER A 259 -3.95 10.65 14.74
CA SER A 259 -3.48 11.93 15.27
C SER A 259 -3.47 13.04 14.21
N ALA A 260 -3.43 14.30 14.65
CA ALA A 260 -3.19 15.46 13.82
C ALA A 260 -2.68 16.64 14.65
N TYR A 261 -1.89 17.53 14.03
CA TYR A 261 -1.56 18.83 14.62
C TYR A 261 -2.61 19.86 14.24
N VAL A 262 -3.20 20.49 15.24
CA VAL A 262 -4.30 21.45 15.07
C VAL A 262 -3.94 22.80 15.65
N LYS A 263 -4.09 23.85 14.84
CA LYS A 263 -3.93 25.24 15.24
C LYS A 263 -5.26 25.95 15.14
N THR A 264 -5.53 26.89 16.05
CA THR A 264 -6.81 27.62 16.06
C THR A 264 -6.60 29.11 16.31
N ASP A 265 -7.37 29.95 15.63
CA ASP A 265 -7.50 31.37 15.91
C ASP A 265 -8.96 31.73 16.17
N SER A 266 -9.19 32.27 17.36
CA SER A 266 -10.48 32.78 17.81
C SER A 266 -11.67 31.82 17.59
N VAL A 267 -11.46 30.50 17.72
CA VAL A 267 -12.53 29.50 17.56
C VAL A 267 -13.55 29.63 18.69
N GLN A 268 -14.81 29.89 18.38
CA GLN A 268 -15.89 30.07 19.36
C GLN A 268 -17.13 29.28 18.94
N LEU A 269 -17.65 28.50 19.87
CA LEU A 269 -18.87 27.71 19.70
C LEU A 269 -20.10 28.62 19.55
N VAL A 270 -21.02 28.25 18.67
CA VAL A 270 -22.27 28.99 18.45
C VAL A 270 -23.38 28.44 19.37
N ASP A 271 -23.95 29.30 20.21
CA ASP A 271 -25.01 28.90 21.14
C ASP A 271 -26.27 28.40 20.40
N GLY A 272 -26.73 27.20 20.76
CA GLY A 272 -28.01 26.65 20.29
C GLY A 272 -27.94 25.88 18.97
N THR A 273 -26.75 25.60 18.46
CA THR A 273 -26.51 24.76 17.26
C THR A 273 -26.07 23.34 17.60
N SER A 274 -25.82 23.05 18.88
CA SER A 274 -25.45 21.75 19.43
C SER A 274 -26.29 20.57 18.92
N ILE A 275 -25.59 19.54 18.44
CA ILE A 275 -26.11 18.19 18.23
C ILE A 275 -25.47 17.30 19.31
N GLY A 276 -26.29 16.74 20.20
CA GLY A 276 -25.79 15.92 21.32
C GLY A 276 -24.88 16.70 22.28
N GLU A 277 -23.64 16.25 22.46
CA GLU A 277 -22.64 16.89 23.33
C GLU A 277 -21.82 17.99 22.64
N GLY A 278 -21.92 18.12 21.31
CA GLY A 278 -21.30 19.19 20.53
C GLY A 278 -21.97 20.56 20.71
N PRO A 279 -21.45 21.63 20.06
CA PRO A 279 -20.27 21.65 19.19
C PRO A 279 -18.95 21.49 19.97
N LEU A 280 -17.95 20.90 19.32
CA LEU A 280 -16.66 20.56 19.93
C LEU A 280 -15.56 21.59 19.66
N GLY A 281 -15.66 22.38 18.58
CA GLY A 281 -14.59 23.28 18.12
C GLY A 281 -13.81 22.64 16.98
N ALA A 282 -12.48 22.61 17.06
CA ALA A 282 -11.62 21.96 16.06
C ALA A 282 -11.06 20.63 16.59
N THR A 283 -11.31 19.50 15.92
CA THR A 283 -10.87 18.16 16.33
C THR A 283 -10.73 17.23 15.12
N ILE A 284 -10.39 15.96 15.33
CA ILE A 284 -10.42 14.89 14.32
C ILE A 284 -11.43 13.80 14.68
N SER A 285 -11.87 12.97 13.74
CA SER A 285 -12.75 11.83 14.02
C SER A 285 -12.67 10.75 12.94
N VAL A 286 -13.11 9.54 13.29
CA VAL A 286 -13.43 8.46 12.33
C VAL A 286 -14.95 8.38 12.15
N GLU A 287 -15.47 8.65 10.95
CA GLU A 287 -16.91 8.83 10.70
C GLU A 287 -17.74 7.62 11.14
N GLN A 288 -17.36 6.41 10.68
CA GLN A 288 -18.11 5.17 10.92
C GLN A 288 -18.14 4.77 12.41
N LEU A 289 -17.08 5.09 13.16
CA LEU A 289 -16.97 4.75 14.58
C LEU A 289 -17.61 5.82 15.47
N ALA A 290 -17.46 7.09 15.10
CA ALA A 290 -18.10 8.20 15.79
C ALA A 290 -19.61 8.20 15.61
N ASN A 291 -20.14 7.76 14.46
CA ASN A 291 -21.56 7.83 14.11
C ASN A 291 -22.17 6.44 13.83
N THR A 292 -22.71 5.81 14.87
CA THR A 292 -23.39 4.50 14.73
C THR A 292 -24.91 4.66 14.66
N ASP A 293 -25.62 3.57 14.30
CA ASP A 293 -27.10 3.50 14.35
C ASP A 293 -27.68 3.82 15.74
N SER A 294 -26.88 3.67 16.79
CA SER A 294 -27.25 3.96 18.18
C SER A 294 -27.04 5.43 18.56
N GLY A 295 -26.48 6.23 17.66
CA GLY A 295 -26.11 7.63 17.87
C GLY A 295 -24.61 7.84 17.97
N THR A 296 -24.22 9.09 18.23
CA THR A 296 -22.80 9.48 18.30
C THR A 296 -22.10 8.85 19.50
N GLN A 297 -20.95 8.22 19.25
CA GLN A 297 -20.05 7.67 20.27
C GLN A 297 -19.02 8.75 20.64
N TRP A 298 -19.31 9.52 21.70
CA TRP A 298 -18.50 10.71 22.04
C TRP A 298 -17.10 10.37 22.56
N ASP A 299 -16.91 9.16 23.08
CA ASP A 299 -15.63 8.71 23.63
C ASP A 299 -14.60 8.35 22.53
N THR A 300 -15.03 8.20 21.26
CA THR A 300 -14.15 7.92 20.11
C THR A 300 -13.67 9.19 19.39
N ILE A 301 -13.92 10.37 19.98
CA ILE A 301 -13.57 11.67 19.41
C ILE A 301 -12.69 12.43 20.41
N PRO A 302 -11.48 12.90 20.03
CA PRO A 302 -10.69 13.77 20.86
C PRO A 302 -11.44 15.03 21.26
N SER A 303 -11.11 15.55 22.44
CA SER A 303 -11.59 16.86 22.89
C SER A 303 -11.22 17.95 21.90
N GLY A 304 -12.22 18.68 21.40
CA GLY A 304 -11.97 19.76 20.44
C GLY A 304 -11.34 21.01 21.05
N LEU A 305 -10.55 21.70 20.23
CA LEU A 305 -9.90 22.95 20.57
C LEU A 305 -10.83 24.14 20.33
N THR A 306 -10.86 25.04 21.30
CA THR A 306 -11.55 26.34 21.20
C THR A 306 -10.60 27.47 21.61
N GLY A 307 -10.93 28.70 21.22
CA GLY A 307 -10.11 29.87 21.46
C GLY A 307 -8.96 29.99 20.47
N THR A 308 -7.78 30.37 20.96
CA THR A 308 -6.57 30.55 20.14
C THR A 308 -5.48 29.67 20.69
N ASN A 309 -5.05 28.69 19.92
CA ASN A 309 -4.03 27.72 20.27
C ASN A 309 -3.01 27.66 19.13
N ASP A 310 -1.74 27.55 19.48
CA ASP A 310 -0.71 27.21 18.49
C ASP A 310 -0.87 25.74 18.09
N TRP A 311 -0.09 25.25 17.12
CA TRP A 311 -0.10 23.84 16.72
C TRP A 311 -0.06 22.92 17.95
N THR A 312 -1.16 22.19 18.14
CA THR A 312 -1.40 21.33 19.30
C THR A 312 -1.87 20.00 18.74
N GLU A 313 -1.16 18.93 19.10
CA GLU A 313 -1.55 17.58 18.71
C GLU A 313 -2.88 17.20 19.38
N VAL A 314 -3.78 16.63 18.58
CA VAL A 314 -4.96 15.91 19.03
C VAL A 314 -4.85 14.48 18.51
N SER A 315 -5.17 13.50 19.36
CA SER A 315 -4.99 12.08 19.05
C SER A 315 -6.08 11.23 19.71
N ILE A 316 -6.43 10.12 19.07
CA ILE A 316 -7.33 9.08 19.55
C ILE A 316 -6.85 7.72 19.04
N THR A 317 -6.93 6.72 19.91
CA THR A 317 -6.79 5.31 19.54
C THR A 317 -8.17 4.72 19.30
N ILE A 318 -8.33 3.98 18.20
CA ILE A 318 -9.61 3.41 17.75
C ILE A 318 -9.39 1.99 17.24
N ASN A 319 -10.35 1.09 17.50
CA ASN A 319 -10.38 -0.23 16.86
C ASN A 319 -11.30 -0.20 15.63
N SER A 320 -10.86 -0.73 14.49
CA SER A 320 -11.63 -0.76 13.25
C SER A 320 -12.91 -1.62 13.36
N GLY A 321 -12.97 -2.56 14.30
CA GLY A 321 -14.04 -3.56 14.36
C GLY A 321 -14.14 -4.32 13.03
N ASP A 322 -15.32 -4.75 12.60
CA ASP A 322 -15.47 -5.45 11.31
C ASP A 322 -15.29 -4.55 10.06
N LEU A 323 -14.80 -3.30 10.20
CA LEU A 323 -14.64 -2.38 9.08
C LEU A 323 -13.33 -2.63 8.33
N GLU A 324 -13.41 -2.62 7.00
CA GLU A 324 -12.25 -2.73 6.09
C GLU A 324 -11.82 -1.37 5.52
N GLU A 325 -12.56 -0.29 5.82
CA GLU A 325 -12.24 1.09 5.43
C GLU A 325 -12.74 2.08 6.49
N LEU A 326 -11.95 3.15 6.72
CA LEU A 326 -12.26 4.24 7.65
C LEU A 326 -12.27 5.58 6.91
N GLN A 327 -13.26 6.43 7.18
CA GLN A 327 -13.27 7.83 6.75
C GLN A 327 -12.74 8.72 7.89
N ILE A 328 -11.64 9.41 7.62
CA ILE A 328 -10.96 10.31 8.55
C ILE A 328 -11.44 11.74 8.30
N ASN A 329 -11.88 12.42 9.36
CA ASN A 329 -12.34 13.81 9.30
C ASN A 329 -11.43 14.71 10.14
N CYS A 330 -11.01 15.84 9.58
CA CYS A 330 -10.54 17.04 10.27
C CYS A 330 -11.72 17.99 10.47
N LEU A 331 -12.34 17.97 11.65
CA LEU A 331 -13.61 18.63 11.97
C LEU A 331 -13.43 20.06 12.48
N PHE A 332 -14.21 20.99 11.92
CA PHE A 332 -14.42 22.35 12.40
C PHE A 332 -15.89 22.55 12.78
N GLY A 333 -16.14 23.04 13.99
CA GLY A 333 -17.48 23.02 14.59
C GLY A 333 -17.69 21.72 15.34
N GLY A 334 -17.86 20.63 14.59
CA GLY A 334 -18.00 19.26 15.09
C GLY A 334 -19.29 19.07 15.88
N TYR A 335 -20.32 18.53 15.24
CA TYR A 335 -21.66 18.29 15.83
C TYR A 335 -22.34 19.57 16.32
N GLY A 336 -22.26 20.61 15.49
CA GLY A 336 -22.76 21.95 15.74
C GLY A 336 -21.80 23.01 15.19
N GLU A 337 -22.25 24.26 15.15
CA GLU A 337 -21.50 25.31 14.46
C GLU A 337 -20.44 25.99 15.37
N ALA A 338 -19.28 26.31 14.80
CA ALA A 338 -18.28 27.21 15.37
C ALA A 338 -17.95 28.38 14.42
N THR A 339 -17.50 29.49 15.02
CA THR A 339 -16.89 30.63 14.33
C THR A 339 -15.39 30.66 14.61
N GLY A 340 -14.60 31.39 13.82
CA GLY A 340 -13.14 31.48 13.95
C GLY A 340 -12.43 30.74 12.82
N THR A 341 -11.22 30.27 13.08
CA THR A 341 -10.36 29.62 12.09
C THR A 341 -9.59 28.48 12.71
N ALA A 342 -9.55 27.34 12.02
CA ALA A 342 -8.74 26.19 12.41
C ALA A 342 -7.88 25.73 11.22
N TRP A 343 -6.69 25.26 11.53
CA TRP A 343 -5.76 24.61 10.60
C TRP A 343 -5.46 23.20 11.11
N PHE A 344 -5.31 22.25 10.20
CA PHE A 344 -4.96 20.86 10.47
C PHE A 344 -3.77 20.49 9.58
N ASP A 345 -2.80 19.80 10.18
CA ASP A 345 -1.59 19.35 9.50
C ASP A 345 -1.05 18.04 10.11
N SER A 346 -0.17 17.37 9.37
CA SER A 346 0.48 16.10 9.75
C SER A 346 -0.51 15.10 10.34
N VAL A 347 -1.56 14.78 9.57
CA VAL A 347 -2.57 13.81 10.01
C VAL A 347 -1.98 12.40 9.88
N SER A 348 -2.03 11.63 10.95
CA SER A 348 -1.47 10.28 10.96
C SER A 348 -2.54 9.26 11.28
N LEU A 349 -2.63 8.19 10.48
CA LEU A 349 -3.29 6.96 10.87
C LEU A 349 -2.25 5.84 10.78
N THR A 350 -1.79 5.39 11.94
CA THR A 350 -0.82 4.30 12.06
C THR A 350 -1.45 3.15 12.81
N ASP A 351 -1.19 1.93 12.38
CA ASP A 351 -1.30 0.74 13.24
C ASP A 351 -0.12 0.83 14.22
N PRO A 352 -0.34 1.18 15.50
CA PRO A 352 0.73 1.43 16.45
C PRO A 352 1.44 0.14 16.89
N ASP A 353 0.86 -1.02 16.63
CA ASP A 353 1.26 -2.27 17.25
C ASP A 353 1.73 -3.33 16.25
N GLY A 354 1.34 -3.23 14.98
CA GLY A 354 1.43 -4.33 14.02
C GLY A 354 0.31 -5.35 14.26
N THR A 355 0.27 -6.44 13.49
CA THR A 355 -0.85 -7.40 13.55
C THR A 355 -1.02 -7.99 14.95
N ASP A 356 -2.12 -7.68 15.63
CA ASP A 356 -2.51 -8.34 16.88
C ASP A 356 -2.92 -9.79 16.60
N VAL A 357 -2.12 -10.72 17.10
CA VAL A 357 -2.37 -12.16 16.94
C VAL A 357 -3.28 -12.73 18.03
N LEU A 358 -3.68 -11.92 19.02
CA LEU A 358 -4.57 -12.31 20.11
C LEU A 358 -6.04 -12.03 19.76
N SER A 359 -6.87 -13.08 19.72
CA SER A 359 -8.32 -12.93 19.55
C SER A 359 -9.03 -12.59 20.87
N ASN A 360 -10.11 -11.80 20.77
CA ASN A 360 -10.99 -11.42 21.89
C ASN A 360 -10.23 -10.84 23.10
N GLY A 361 -9.22 -10.00 22.85
CA GLY A 361 -8.45 -9.29 23.87
C GLY A 361 -9.24 -8.19 24.60
N SER A 362 -10.26 -7.63 23.95
CA SER A 362 -11.25 -6.69 24.52
C SER A 362 -12.35 -7.37 25.33
N PHE A 363 -12.41 -8.71 25.31
CA PHE A 363 -13.39 -9.51 26.02
C PHE A 363 -14.86 -9.24 25.66
N GLU A 364 -15.21 -8.56 24.57
CA GLU A 364 -16.62 -8.29 24.24
C GLU A 364 -17.36 -9.53 23.70
N GLU A 365 -16.62 -10.54 23.22
CA GLU A 365 -17.20 -11.79 22.73
C GLU A 365 -17.37 -12.82 23.84
N SER A 366 -18.50 -13.54 23.83
CA SER A 366 -18.82 -14.55 24.85
C SER A 366 -19.23 -15.90 24.27
N THR A 367 -18.92 -16.98 25.01
CA THR A 367 -19.39 -18.33 24.67
C THR A 367 -20.88 -18.48 25.00
N GLY A 368 -21.75 -18.24 24.01
CA GLY A 368 -23.20 -18.13 24.21
C GLY A 368 -23.88 -19.21 25.07
N SER A 369 -24.87 -18.77 25.85
CA SER A 369 -25.90 -19.52 26.62
C SER A 369 -25.51 -20.31 27.87
N ASN A 370 -24.24 -20.35 28.28
CA ASN A 370 -23.87 -20.87 29.60
C ASN A 370 -24.00 -19.77 30.66
N GLU A 371 -24.56 -20.14 31.82
CA GLU A 371 -24.65 -19.27 33.00
C GLU A 371 -23.66 -19.78 34.07
N PRO A 372 -22.68 -18.97 34.51
CA PRO A 372 -22.44 -17.59 34.08
C PRO A 372 -21.80 -17.51 32.68
N ALA A 373 -22.05 -16.40 31.99
CA ALA A 373 -21.40 -16.08 30.72
C ALA A 373 -19.87 -16.00 30.91
N MET A 374 -19.12 -16.43 29.91
CA MET A 374 -17.67 -16.40 29.88
C MET A 374 -17.20 -15.77 28.57
N PRO A 375 -16.09 -15.01 28.59
CA PRO A 375 -15.45 -14.55 27.36
C PRO A 375 -15.11 -15.73 26.44
N ALA A 376 -15.24 -15.55 25.13
CA ALA A 376 -14.76 -16.49 24.13
C ALA A 376 -13.23 -16.66 24.26
N ASP A 377 -12.71 -17.86 23.98
CA ASP A 377 -11.26 -18.18 23.89
C ASP A 377 -10.41 -17.99 25.16
N TRP A 378 -11.03 -17.59 26.27
CA TRP A 378 -10.42 -17.46 27.58
C TRP A 378 -10.96 -18.50 28.57
N THR A 379 -10.06 -19.10 29.34
CA THR A 379 -10.38 -20.03 30.43
C THR A 379 -9.84 -19.53 31.76
N THR A 380 -10.16 -20.21 32.87
CA THR A 380 -9.72 -19.82 34.22
C THR A 380 -8.95 -20.93 34.91
N ASN A 381 -7.97 -20.57 35.74
CA ASN A 381 -7.27 -21.53 36.58
C ASN A 381 -6.77 -20.91 37.89
N THR A 382 -6.94 -21.64 39.00
CA THR A 382 -6.44 -21.23 40.34
C THR A 382 -5.32 -22.16 40.77
N PHE A 383 -4.09 -21.65 40.79
CA PHE A 383 -2.90 -22.40 41.21
C PHE A 383 -2.83 -22.55 42.74
N ALA A 384 -3.21 -21.51 43.48
CA ALA A 384 -3.21 -21.51 44.94
C ALA A 384 -4.32 -20.66 45.53
N GLY A 385 -4.78 -20.99 46.74
CA GLY A 385 -5.75 -20.20 47.48
C GLY A 385 -7.19 -20.35 46.97
N THR A 386 -7.97 -19.28 47.00
CA THR A 386 -9.39 -19.29 46.56
C THR A 386 -9.71 -17.99 45.84
N ALA A 387 -10.00 -18.08 44.54
CA ALA A 387 -10.37 -16.95 43.70
C ALA A 387 -11.84 -17.03 43.27
N GLU A 388 -12.44 -15.87 43.06
CA GLU A 388 -13.71 -15.69 42.38
C GLU A 388 -13.45 -15.02 41.03
N TYR A 389 -13.95 -15.63 39.96
CA TYR A 389 -13.86 -15.13 38.59
C TYR A 389 -15.17 -14.50 38.19
N THR A 390 -15.12 -13.37 37.48
CA THR A 390 -16.32 -12.69 37.00
C THR A 390 -16.03 -12.13 35.61
N TYR A 391 -16.93 -12.41 34.66
CA TYR A 391 -17.04 -11.66 33.42
C TYR A 391 -17.85 -10.41 33.74
N ALA A 392 -17.16 -9.28 33.80
CA ALA A 392 -17.63 -8.09 34.50
C ALA A 392 -18.20 -7.08 33.52
N ASP A 393 -19.38 -6.52 33.83
CA ASP A 393 -19.97 -5.37 33.13
C ASP A 393 -19.22 -4.07 33.46
N ALA A 394 -17.91 -4.03 33.21
CA ALA A 394 -17.02 -2.92 33.55
C ALA A 394 -15.76 -2.96 32.68
N GLY A 395 -15.85 -2.49 31.44
CA GLY A 395 -14.70 -2.34 30.54
C GLY A 395 -13.85 -1.08 30.80
N GLN A 396 -12.65 -1.05 30.21
CA GLN A 396 -11.78 0.11 30.03
C GLN A 396 -12.23 0.91 28.82
N ASP A 397 -12.47 0.24 27.69
CA ASP A 397 -13.14 0.75 26.50
C ASP A 397 -14.07 -0.36 26.00
N GLY A 398 -15.39 -0.16 26.11
CA GLY A 398 -16.38 -1.23 25.93
C GLY A 398 -17.24 -1.54 27.17
N SER A 399 -17.97 -2.66 27.11
CA SER A 399 -18.97 -3.04 28.10
C SER A 399 -18.52 -4.15 29.05
N GLN A 400 -17.55 -4.96 28.66
CA GLN A 400 -17.10 -6.15 29.37
C GLN A 400 -15.61 -6.08 29.74
N SER A 401 -15.22 -6.84 30.76
CA SER A 401 -13.82 -7.13 31.09
C SER A 401 -13.75 -8.43 31.89
N VAL A 402 -12.54 -8.91 32.20
CA VAL A 402 -12.37 -10.08 33.07
C VAL A 402 -11.84 -9.70 34.44
N GLN A 403 -12.46 -10.26 35.48
CA GLN A 403 -12.17 -9.94 36.87
C GLN A 403 -11.71 -11.17 37.63
N ILE A 404 -10.75 -10.96 38.54
CA ILE A 404 -10.36 -11.92 39.57
C ILE A 404 -10.42 -11.22 40.94
N SER A 405 -11.03 -11.86 41.93
CA SER A 405 -11.00 -11.37 43.32
C SER A 405 -10.71 -12.48 44.33
N SER A 406 -10.12 -12.10 45.47
CA SER A 406 -9.90 -13.01 46.59
C SER A 406 -9.84 -12.29 47.93
N ALA A 407 -10.61 -12.78 48.91
CA ALA A 407 -10.55 -12.30 50.28
C ALA A 407 -9.48 -13.02 51.14
N GLU A 408 -9.20 -14.29 50.84
CA GLU A 408 -8.30 -15.16 51.64
C GLU A 408 -6.91 -15.33 50.98
N GLY A 409 -6.73 -14.81 49.78
CA GLY A 409 -5.50 -14.89 49.00
C GLY A 409 -5.62 -15.92 47.88
N ALA A 410 -5.19 -15.58 46.67
CA ALA A 410 -5.12 -16.50 45.54
C ALA A 410 -3.94 -16.21 44.60
N ASP A 411 -3.53 -17.26 43.89
CA ASP A 411 -2.70 -17.22 42.68
C ASP A 411 -3.56 -17.81 41.55
N ALA A 412 -4.06 -16.95 40.67
CA ALA A 412 -5.21 -17.21 39.82
C ALA A 412 -5.07 -16.48 38.47
N VAL A 413 -5.63 -17.05 37.40
CA VAL A 413 -5.51 -16.51 36.04
C VAL A 413 -6.79 -16.62 35.24
N TRP A 414 -6.98 -15.65 34.34
CA TRP A 414 -7.60 -15.91 33.04
C TRP A 414 -6.49 -16.22 32.04
N LEU A 415 -6.65 -17.24 31.20
CA LEU A 415 -5.63 -17.67 30.24
C LEU A 415 -6.21 -18.07 28.89
N THR A 416 -5.45 -17.84 27.83
CA THR A 416 -5.76 -18.25 26.45
C THR A 416 -5.48 -19.74 26.22
N ASP A 417 -6.23 -20.41 25.34
CA ASP A 417 -5.99 -21.82 24.99
C ASP A 417 -4.74 -22.05 24.10
N GLY A 418 -4.10 -20.98 23.61
CA GLY A 418 -2.86 -21.01 22.83
C GLY A 418 -2.96 -20.10 21.60
N ILE A 419 -1.99 -19.22 21.43
CA ILE A 419 -1.90 -18.24 20.35
C ILE A 419 -0.77 -18.65 19.42
N SER A 420 -1.06 -18.79 18.14
CA SER A 420 -0.05 -19.04 17.12
C SER A 420 0.89 -17.84 17.01
N VAL A 421 2.20 -18.10 17.05
CA VAL A 421 3.24 -17.08 16.88
C VAL A 421 4.34 -17.62 15.98
N GLN A 422 5.11 -16.72 15.39
CA GLN A 422 6.27 -17.08 14.59
C GLN A 422 7.49 -17.29 15.50
N PRO A 423 8.37 -18.28 15.21
CA PRO A 423 9.68 -18.41 15.84
C PRO A 423 10.59 -17.19 15.67
N GLU A 424 11.49 -16.97 16.63
CA GLU A 424 12.49 -15.87 16.63
C GLU A 424 11.96 -14.48 16.25
N THR A 425 10.68 -14.24 16.53
CA THR A 425 9.96 -13.03 16.18
C THR A 425 9.73 -12.23 17.45
N GLU A 426 9.96 -10.92 17.37
CA GLU A 426 9.66 -10.01 18.46
C GLU A 426 8.15 -9.79 18.54
N TYR A 427 7.60 -9.81 19.74
CA TYR A 427 6.22 -9.52 20.03
C TYR A 427 6.11 -8.55 21.20
N THR A 428 5.12 -7.67 21.17
CA THR A 428 4.74 -6.81 22.29
C THR A 428 3.43 -7.29 22.90
N LEU A 429 3.46 -7.63 24.19
CA LEU A 429 2.28 -7.94 24.99
C LEU A 429 1.88 -6.70 25.78
N SER A 430 0.67 -6.19 25.58
CA SER A 430 0.13 -5.02 26.27
C SER A 430 -1.27 -5.29 26.83
N GLY A 431 -1.73 -4.38 27.69
CA GLY A 431 -3.13 -4.29 28.06
C GLY A 431 -3.38 -3.48 29.33
N TRP A 432 -4.64 -3.38 29.71
CA TRP A 432 -5.09 -2.52 30.80
C TRP A 432 -5.45 -3.30 32.06
N ILE A 433 -4.95 -2.82 33.21
CA ILE A 433 -5.22 -3.42 34.51
C ILE A 433 -5.79 -2.37 35.46
N LYS A 434 -6.92 -2.69 36.09
CA LYS A 434 -7.49 -1.95 37.22
C LYS A 434 -7.42 -2.78 38.48
N THR A 435 -7.13 -2.15 39.62
CA THR A 435 -6.97 -2.87 40.89
C THR A 435 -7.70 -2.17 42.03
N GLU A 436 -8.29 -2.95 42.93
CA GLU A 436 -8.88 -2.47 44.17
C GLU A 436 -8.33 -3.26 45.36
N ASN A 437 -7.61 -2.56 46.24
CA ASN A 437 -7.04 -3.11 47.47
C ASN A 437 -6.22 -4.40 47.26
N VAL A 438 -5.48 -4.49 46.14
CA VAL A 438 -4.63 -5.64 45.86
C VAL A 438 -3.47 -5.66 46.84
N GLN A 439 -3.39 -6.68 47.68
CA GLN A 439 -2.31 -6.84 48.66
C GLN A 439 -1.63 -8.19 48.45
N THR A 440 -0.31 -8.14 48.37
CA THR A 440 0.51 -9.33 48.15
C THR A 440 0.99 -9.92 49.47
N SER A 441 1.12 -11.24 49.50
CA SER A 441 1.78 -11.99 50.58
C SER A 441 2.86 -12.89 50.00
N ASP A 442 3.89 -13.18 50.80
CA ASP A 442 5.04 -14.00 50.40
C ASP A 442 5.78 -13.46 49.15
N SER A 443 5.85 -14.24 48.06
CA SER A 443 6.51 -13.91 46.78
C SER A 443 5.57 -13.32 45.73
N ALA A 444 4.31 -13.05 46.09
CA ALA A 444 3.31 -12.52 45.16
C ALA A 444 3.72 -11.14 44.62
N ARG A 445 3.63 -10.96 43.31
CA ARG A 445 3.97 -9.72 42.61
C ARG A 445 2.79 -8.75 42.53
N GLY A 446 1.56 -9.23 42.36
CA GLY A 446 0.36 -8.40 42.21
C GLY A 446 -0.53 -8.85 41.04
N ALA A 447 -1.14 -7.90 40.35
CA ALA A 447 -1.86 -8.13 39.09
C ALA A 447 -0.98 -7.72 37.88
N LEU A 448 -0.85 -8.58 36.87
CA LEU A 448 0.03 -8.38 35.70
C LEU A 448 -0.37 -9.28 34.51
N PHE A 449 0.25 -9.06 33.34
CA PHE A 449 0.21 -10.02 32.22
C PHE A 449 1.53 -10.77 32.09
N ASN A 450 1.48 -12.03 31.67
CA ASN A 450 2.70 -12.77 31.35
C ASN A 450 2.52 -13.78 30.23
N VAL A 451 3.62 -14.06 29.54
CA VAL A 451 3.73 -15.17 28.59
C VAL A 451 3.98 -16.45 29.40
N HIS A 452 3.02 -17.38 29.37
CA HIS A 452 3.00 -18.57 30.22
C HIS A 452 4.28 -19.40 30.04
N THR A 453 4.79 -19.94 31.15
CA THR A 453 6.05 -20.72 31.23
C THR A 453 7.35 -19.98 30.89
N THR A 454 7.30 -18.68 30.64
CA THR A 454 8.48 -17.84 30.41
C THR A 454 8.71 -16.86 31.57
N ASP A 455 9.80 -16.11 31.49
CA ASP A 455 10.11 -15.01 32.40
C ASP A 455 9.62 -13.64 31.87
N PHE A 456 8.88 -13.61 30.75
CA PHE A 456 8.34 -12.37 30.16
C PHE A 456 7.01 -11.99 30.81
N GLU A 457 7.01 -10.84 31.46
CA GLU A 457 5.91 -10.36 32.31
C GLU A 457 5.91 -8.84 32.35
N THR A 458 4.71 -8.26 32.41
CA THR A 458 4.55 -6.81 32.58
C THR A 458 4.84 -6.36 34.00
N ASP A 459 4.96 -5.05 34.20
CA ASP A 459 5.10 -4.47 35.53
C ASP A 459 3.86 -4.75 36.39
N PRO A 460 4.03 -5.30 37.61
CA PRO A 460 2.89 -5.69 38.43
C PRO A 460 2.24 -4.53 39.18
N LEU A 461 0.91 -4.53 39.22
CA LEU A 461 0.12 -3.58 39.99
C LEU A 461 -0.29 -4.13 41.37
N THR A 462 -0.15 -3.29 42.39
CA THR A 462 -0.65 -3.53 43.75
C THR A 462 -1.37 -2.30 44.30
N GLY A 463 -2.15 -2.47 45.36
CA GLY A 463 -2.95 -1.39 45.95
C GLY A 463 -4.23 -1.14 45.16
N THR A 464 -4.58 0.14 45.01
CA THR A 464 -5.75 0.57 44.25
C THR A 464 -5.28 1.49 43.15
N ASN A 465 -5.48 1.09 41.90
CA ASN A 465 -5.13 1.85 40.71
C ASN A 465 -6.37 1.88 39.81
N ASP A 466 -6.58 2.99 39.13
CA ASP A 466 -7.54 3.01 38.01
C ASP A 466 -6.95 2.21 36.85
N TRP A 467 -7.70 2.08 35.75
CA TRP A 467 -7.19 1.48 34.53
C TRP A 467 -5.81 2.04 34.18
N THR A 468 -4.81 1.16 34.22
CA THR A 468 -3.41 1.48 33.99
C THR A 468 -2.89 0.49 32.96
N GLU A 469 -2.39 1.02 31.86
CA GLU A 469 -1.75 0.23 30.82
C GLU A 469 -0.39 -0.30 31.30
N VAL A 470 -0.10 -1.55 30.96
CA VAL A 470 1.19 -2.19 31.21
C VAL A 470 1.58 -3.02 29.98
N SER A 471 2.87 -3.05 29.67
CA SER A 471 3.38 -3.78 28.50
C SER A 471 4.73 -4.45 28.75
N THR A 472 5.07 -5.41 27.90
CA THR A 472 6.40 -6.03 27.81
C THR A 472 6.65 -6.54 26.40
N THR A 473 7.88 -6.40 25.92
CA THR A 473 8.32 -6.97 24.65
C THR A 473 9.09 -8.27 24.90
N PHE A 474 8.95 -9.25 24.02
CA PHE A 474 9.70 -10.50 24.06
C PHE A 474 9.95 -11.05 22.66
N THR A 475 11.07 -11.76 22.49
CA THR A 475 11.34 -12.54 21.27
C THR A 475 11.00 -14.00 21.52
N THR A 476 10.21 -14.60 20.64
CA THR A 476 9.93 -16.05 20.69
C THR A 476 11.21 -16.85 20.50
N GLY A 477 11.27 -18.02 21.14
CA GLY A 477 12.40 -18.93 20.93
C GLY A 477 12.32 -19.60 19.55
N ALA A 478 13.45 -20.16 19.12
CA ALA A 478 13.57 -20.91 17.88
C ALA A 478 12.46 -21.97 17.70
N ASP A 479 12.08 -22.71 18.74
CA ASP A 479 11.03 -23.74 18.62
C ASP A 479 9.63 -23.26 19.07
N THR A 480 9.42 -21.96 19.22
CA THR A 480 8.19 -21.40 19.80
C THR A 480 7.23 -20.98 18.70
N THR A 481 6.29 -21.87 18.36
CA THR A 481 5.21 -21.63 17.39
C THR A 481 3.86 -21.35 18.04
N THR A 482 3.80 -21.43 19.37
CA THR A 482 2.59 -21.15 20.15
C THR A 482 2.98 -20.58 21.51
N VAL A 483 2.28 -19.54 21.95
CA VAL A 483 2.38 -18.98 23.30
C VAL A 483 1.02 -18.99 23.99
N GLN A 484 1.01 -18.84 25.31
CA GLN A 484 -0.22 -18.60 26.06
C GLN A 484 -0.05 -17.34 26.89
N ILE A 485 -1.08 -16.51 26.95
CA ILE A 485 -1.07 -15.27 27.73
C ILE A 485 -1.93 -15.46 28.97
N ASN A 486 -1.45 -14.99 30.13
CA ASN A 486 -2.25 -14.96 31.35
C ASN A 486 -2.53 -13.52 31.79
N CYS A 487 -3.78 -13.27 32.17
CA CYS A 487 -4.16 -12.19 33.07
C CYS A 487 -3.98 -12.71 34.50
N LEU A 488 -2.87 -12.39 35.15
CA LEU A 488 -2.40 -13.04 36.37
C LEU A 488 -2.72 -12.20 37.61
N PHE A 489 -3.37 -12.82 38.59
CA PHE A 489 -3.65 -12.26 39.91
C PHE A 489 -2.91 -13.05 40.99
N GLY A 490 -2.04 -12.38 41.73
CA GLY A 490 -1.08 -13.02 42.64
C GLY A 490 0.33 -12.84 42.12
N GLY A 491 0.63 -13.46 40.98
CA GLY A 491 1.97 -13.39 40.39
C GLY A 491 2.95 -14.27 41.16
N TYR A 492 2.79 -15.59 41.05
CA TYR A 492 3.63 -16.62 41.70
C TYR A 492 3.55 -16.62 43.24
N GLY A 493 2.39 -16.23 43.77
CA GLY A 493 2.07 -16.19 45.20
C GLY A 493 0.67 -15.67 45.46
N ASN A 494 0.23 -15.68 46.71
CA ASN A 494 -1.14 -15.30 47.05
C ASN A 494 -1.32 -13.78 47.17
N ALA A 495 -2.25 -13.21 46.40
CA ALA A 495 -2.76 -11.84 46.58
C ALA A 495 -4.21 -11.82 47.07
N THR A 496 -4.56 -10.85 47.90
CA THR A 496 -5.95 -10.49 48.24
C THR A 496 -6.36 -9.22 47.51
N GLY A 497 -7.67 -8.93 47.45
CA GLY A 497 -8.22 -7.78 46.74
C GLY A 497 -8.89 -8.18 45.43
N THR A 498 -8.99 -7.23 44.51
CA THR A 498 -9.69 -7.40 43.23
C THR A 498 -8.87 -6.79 42.10
N ALA A 499 -8.78 -7.47 40.97
CA ALA A 499 -8.21 -6.96 39.73
C ALA A 499 -9.17 -7.18 38.56
N TRP A 500 -9.20 -6.22 37.64
CA TRP A 500 -9.85 -6.31 36.34
C TRP A 500 -8.78 -6.16 35.27
N PHE A 501 -8.97 -6.87 34.17
CA PHE A 501 -8.07 -6.88 33.01
C PHE A 501 -8.92 -6.66 31.77
N ASP A 502 -8.42 -5.82 30.87
CA ASP A 502 -9.13 -5.46 29.65
C ASP A 502 -8.16 -5.06 28.53
N ASN A 503 -8.64 -5.07 27.29
CA ASN A 503 -7.90 -4.66 26.09
C ASN A 503 -6.48 -5.25 26.06
N VAL A 504 -6.38 -6.58 26.17
CA VAL A 504 -5.12 -7.30 26.07
C VAL A 504 -4.76 -7.45 24.60
N SER A 505 -3.50 -7.22 24.25
CA SER A 505 -3.01 -7.35 22.87
C SER A 505 -1.67 -8.08 22.82
N LEU A 506 -1.43 -8.84 21.75
CA LEU A 506 -0.14 -9.46 21.47
C LEU A 506 0.24 -9.21 20.01
N THR A 507 1.17 -8.30 19.79
CA THR A 507 1.40 -7.76 18.45
C THR A 507 2.80 -8.03 17.93
N ASP A 508 2.92 -8.29 16.61
CA ASP A 508 4.20 -8.39 15.89
C ASP A 508 4.53 -7.02 15.25
N PRO A 509 5.45 -6.23 15.84
CA PRO A 509 5.75 -4.87 15.37
C PRO A 509 6.44 -4.84 13.99
N ASP A 510 7.00 -5.96 13.51
CA ASP A 510 7.65 -6.07 12.21
C ASP A 510 6.67 -6.50 11.08
N GLY A 511 5.42 -6.83 11.42
CA GLY A 511 4.39 -7.36 10.51
C GLY A 511 4.59 -8.83 10.11
N ASN A 512 3.56 -9.43 9.48
CA ASN A 512 3.54 -10.86 9.15
C ASN A 512 4.61 -11.28 8.12
N ASN A 513 5.23 -12.44 8.37
CA ASN A 513 6.03 -13.14 7.37
C ASN A 513 5.13 -13.56 6.19
N LEU A 514 5.44 -13.08 4.99
CA LEU A 514 4.65 -13.27 3.79
C LEU A 514 4.91 -14.62 3.11
N LEU A 515 5.87 -15.43 3.57
CA LEU A 515 6.08 -16.77 3.02
C LEU A 515 5.18 -17.78 3.74
N PRO A 516 4.34 -18.55 3.01
CA PRO A 516 3.59 -19.62 3.63
C PRO A 516 4.52 -20.78 4.00
N ASN A 517 4.21 -21.46 5.11
CA ASN A 517 4.99 -22.60 5.61
C ASN A 517 6.49 -22.30 5.71
N ALA A 518 6.83 -21.14 6.27
CA ALA A 518 8.18 -20.59 6.21
C ALA A 518 9.22 -21.39 7.02
N SER A 519 8.76 -22.07 8.08
CA SER A 519 9.54 -23.02 8.90
C SER A 519 9.38 -24.48 8.46
N PHE A 520 8.72 -24.73 7.33
CA PHE A 520 8.51 -26.05 6.72
C PHE A 520 7.70 -27.09 7.51
N GLU A 521 7.18 -26.80 8.69
CA GLU A 521 6.48 -27.76 9.56
C GLU A 521 5.18 -28.37 8.97
N GLU A 522 4.62 -27.76 7.93
CA GLU A 522 3.43 -28.27 7.25
C GLU A 522 3.79 -29.16 6.06
N SER A 523 3.22 -30.37 5.99
CA SER A 523 3.41 -31.29 4.87
C SER A 523 2.37 -31.10 3.76
N SER A 524 2.77 -31.31 2.51
CA SER A 524 1.88 -31.27 1.34
C SER A 524 0.86 -32.42 1.27
N ASP A 525 1.02 -33.47 2.10
CA ASP A 525 0.17 -34.66 2.11
C ASP A 525 -1.02 -34.53 3.07
N THR A 526 -2.23 -34.80 2.56
CA THR A 526 -3.48 -34.80 3.35
C THR A 526 -3.84 -36.17 3.94
N ASP A 527 -3.03 -37.21 3.71
CA ASP A 527 -3.27 -38.58 4.17
C ASP A 527 -2.22 -39.02 5.20
N SER A 528 -2.62 -39.06 6.47
CA SER A 528 -1.81 -39.39 7.66
C SER A 528 -1.13 -40.78 7.71
N SER A 529 -1.07 -41.51 6.59
CA SER A 529 -0.64 -42.92 6.54
C SER A 529 0.65 -43.21 5.77
N SER A 530 1.29 -42.20 5.17
CA SER A 530 2.61 -42.26 4.53
C SER A 530 3.59 -41.24 5.14
N GLU A 531 4.90 -41.48 4.94
CA GLU A 531 5.90 -40.43 5.17
C GLU A 531 5.61 -39.26 4.21
N PRO A 532 5.69 -38.00 4.67
CA PRO A 532 5.27 -36.84 3.88
C PRO A 532 6.13 -36.68 2.62
N GLU A 533 5.49 -36.50 1.46
CA GLU A 533 6.19 -36.38 0.17
C GLU A 533 6.90 -35.03 -0.04
N GLY A 534 6.53 -33.97 0.69
CA GLY A 534 7.15 -32.64 0.59
C GLY A 534 6.57 -31.60 1.56
N PRO A 535 7.20 -30.41 1.66
CA PRO A 535 6.64 -29.26 2.37
C PRO A 535 5.39 -28.71 1.64
N ALA A 536 4.36 -28.31 2.37
CA ALA A 536 3.22 -27.61 1.79
C ALA A 536 3.67 -26.26 1.20
N ASN A 537 3.06 -25.87 0.07
CA ASN A 537 3.27 -24.60 -0.63
C ASN A 537 4.68 -24.34 -1.20
N TRP A 538 5.64 -25.26 -1.09
CA TRP A 538 6.99 -25.10 -1.64
C TRP A 538 7.24 -26.09 -2.78
N GLU A 539 7.87 -25.62 -3.84
CA GLU A 539 8.21 -26.43 -5.02
C GLU A 539 9.71 -26.71 -5.11
N SER A 540 10.11 -27.73 -5.86
CA SER A 540 11.52 -28.05 -6.11
C SER A 540 11.86 -27.98 -7.60
N THR A 541 12.99 -27.36 -7.92
CA THR A 541 13.44 -27.13 -9.30
C THR A 541 14.91 -27.50 -9.47
N THR A 542 15.25 -28.30 -10.49
CA THR A 542 16.65 -28.52 -10.90
C THR A 542 16.92 -27.79 -12.21
N TYR A 543 17.78 -26.78 -12.16
CA TYR A 543 18.21 -25.99 -13.33
C TYR A 543 19.36 -26.67 -14.09
N GLY A 544 20.25 -27.36 -13.37
CA GLY A 544 21.42 -28.03 -13.93
C GLY A 544 21.83 -29.26 -13.13
N GLY A 545 22.40 -30.25 -13.80
CA GLY A 545 22.94 -31.45 -13.13
C GLY A 545 21.88 -32.40 -12.60
N THR A 546 22.10 -32.96 -11.42
CA THR A 546 21.19 -33.94 -10.78
C THR A 546 21.11 -33.70 -9.28
N ALA A 547 19.95 -33.27 -8.79
CA ALA A 547 19.68 -33.04 -7.38
C ALA A 547 18.62 -34.02 -6.85
N GLU A 548 18.73 -34.38 -5.58
CA GLU A 548 17.70 -35.08 -4.81
C GLU A 548 17.17 -34.11 -3.75
N PHE A 549 15.84 -33.96 -3.72
CA PHE A 549 15.14 -33.09 -2.78
C PHE A 549 14.53 -33.94 -1.67
N THR A 550 14.65 -33.52 -0.42
CA THR A 550 14.08 -34.24 0.72
C THR A 550 13.49 -33.27 1.73
N TYR A 551 12.23 -33.46 2.07
CA TYR A 551 11.61 -32.91 3.27
C TYR A 551 11.99 -33.80 4.45
N THR A 552 12.72 -33.27 5.43
CA THR A 552 13.45 -34.11 6.41
C THR A 552 13.30 -33.62 7.83
N SER A 553 13.18 -34.57 8.78
CA SER A 553 13.26 -34.31 10.21
C SER A 553 14.60 -34.72 10.84
N ASP A 554 15.59 -35.08 10.02
CA ASP A 554 16.89 -35.51 10.51
C ASP A 554 17.76 -34.32 10.96
N VAL A 555 17.60 -33.18 10.29
CA VAL A 555 18.34 -31.94 10.53
C VAL A 555 17.36 -30.80 10.33
N ALA A 556 16.99 -30.11 11.40
CA ALA A 556 16.22 -28.88 11.37
C ALA A 556 16.95 -27.85 12.24
N ARG A 557 16.77 -26.57 11.94
CA ARG A 557 17.23 -25.47 12.80
C ARG A 557 16.25 -25.31 13.94
N THR A 558 14.97 -25.30 13.61
CA THR A 558 13.86 -25.21 14.55
C THR A 558 12.76 -26.18 14.16
N GLY A 559 11.87 -26.49 15.10
CA GLY A 559 10.77 -27.41 14.83
C GLY A 559 11.24 -28.84 14.54
N ASP A 560 10.39 -29.61 13.87
CA ASP A 560 10.65 -31.00 13.54
C ASP A 560 11.17 -31.18 12.11
N TYR A 561 11.01 -30.22 11.19
CA TYR A 561 11.29 -30.42 9.78
C TYR A 561 12.05 -29.27 9.10
N SER A 562 12.83 -29.62 8.09
CA SER A 562 13.47 -28.67 7.16
C SER A 562 13.49 -29.23 5.73
N VAL A 563 14.01 -28.45 4.79
CA VAL A 563 14.18 -28.89 3.41
C VAL A 563 15.65 -29.09 3.05
N ARG A 564 15.93 -30.17 2.32
CA ARG A 564 17.29 -30.61 1.96
C ARG A 564 17.44 -30.77 0.46
N VAL A 565 18.62 -30.42 -0.04
CA VAL A 565 19.07 -30.71 -1.40
C VAL A 565 20.40 -31.47 -1.34
N ASP A 566 20.47 -32.60 -2.05
CA ASP A 566 21.68 -33.40 -2.19
C ASP A 566 22.12 -33.51 -3.65
N SER A 567 23.43 -33.49 -3.91
CA SER A 567 23.97 -33.90 -5.20
C SER A 567 25.34 -34.55 -5.10
N THR A 568 25.50 -35.71 -5.75
CA THR A 568 26.81 -36.39 -5.85
C THR A 568 27.53 -36.14 -7.16
N GLU A 569 26.78 -35.85 -8.24
CA GLU A 569 27.33 -35.58 -9.58
C GLU A 569 27.49 -34.08 -9.85
N GLY A 570 26.88 -33.25 -8.99
CA GLY A 570 26.83 -31.81 -9.13
C GLY A 570 25.46 -31.33 -9.60
N ALA A 571 24.96 -30.24 -9.02
CA ALA A 571 23.69 -29.63 -9.43
C ALA A 571 23.65 -28.11 -9.23
N ASP A 572 22.70 -27.51 -9.95
CA ASP A 572 22.12 -26.19 -9.70
C ASP A 572 20.60 -26.40 -9.51
N ALA A 573 20.11 -26.15 -8.31
CA ALA A 573 18.79 -26.59 -7.85
C ALA A 573 18.24 -25.65 -6.78
N SER A 574 16.92 -25.60 -6.61
CA SER A 574 16.28 -24.81 -5.55
C SER A 574 15.03 -25.45 -4.98
N TRP A 575 14.76 -25.13 -3.71
CA TRP A 575 13.40 -25.03 -3.19
C TRP A 575 12.87 -23.63 -3.48
N THR A 576 11.61 -23.53 -3.87
CA THR A 576 11.04 -22.31 -4.48
C THR A 576 9.66 -21.99 -3.93
N GLN A 577 9.44 -20.70 -3.67
CA GLN A 577 8.15 -20.12 -3.33
C GLN A 577 7.77 -19.02 -4.33
N PHE A 578 6.48 -18.86 -4.62
CA PHE A 578 5.93 -17.85 -5.52
C PHE A 578 5.00 -16.90 -4.76
N ARG A 579 5.09 -15.60 -5.02
CA ARG A 579 4.18 -14.58 -4.49
C ARG A 579 3.77 -13.61 -5.58
N ASP A 580 2.47 -13.44 -5.78
CA ASP A 580 1.86 -12.56 -6.77
C ASP A 580 1.12 -11.37 -6.13
N ASP A 581 1.19 -11.25 -4.80
CA ASP A 581 0.48 -10.30 -3.96
C ASP A 581 1.41 -9.30 -3.26
N LEU A 582 2.67 -9.21 -3.69
CA LEU A 582 3.58 -8.20 -3.16
C LEU A 582 3.19 -6.82 -3.70
N GLU A 583 3.21 -5.82 -2.83
CA GLU A 583 2.88 -4.46 -3.22
C GLU A 583 3.92 -3.92 -4.20
N PRO A 584 3.52 -3.24 -5.28
CA PRO A 584 4.44 -2.56 -6.18
C PRO A 584 5.20 -1.44 -5.44
N ASN A 585 6.46 -1.24 -5.85
CA ASN A 585 7.36 -0.22 -5.33
C ASN A 585 7.53 -0.20 -3.80
N SER A 586 7.49 -1.39 -3.23
CA SER A 586 7.74 -1.64 -1.83
C SER A 586 9.10 -2.33 -1.67
N GLU A 587 9.80 -1.98 -0.60
CA GLU A 587 11.04 -2.63 -0.21
C GLU A 587 10.73 -3.84 0.67
N TYR A 588 11.33 -4.97 0.34
CA TYR A 588 11.17 -6.22 1.04
C TYR A 588 12.52 -6.81 1.44
N ARG A 589 12.53 -7.53 2.55
CA ARG A 589 13.65 -8.33 3.06
C ARG A 589 13.28 -9.81 2.94
N PHE A 590 14.14 -10.57 2.26
CA PHE A 590 14.04 -12.03 2.12
C PHE A 590 15.20 -12.69 2.87
N ARG A 591 14.90 -13.66 3.74
CA ARG A 591 15.85 -14.38 4.58
C ARG A 591 15.64 -15.89 4.53
N ALA A 592 16.71 -16.64 4.78
CA ALA A 592 16.65 -18.06 5.09
C ALA A 592 17.87 -18.51 5.89
N TRP A 593 17.70 -19.49 6.77
CA TRP A 593 18.84 -20.16 7.39
C TRP A 593 19.35 -21.30 6.53
N VAL A 594 20.67 -21.48 6.51
CA VAL A 594 21.34 -22.52 5.72
C VAL A 594 22.39 -23.26 6.52
N LYS A 595 22.54 -24.55 6.24
CA LYS A 595 23.61 -25.41 6.75
C LYS A 595 24.07 -26.33 5.62
N THR A 596 25.35 -26.70 5.57
CA THR A 596 25.85 -27.66 4.58
C THR A 596 26.64 -28.80 5.21
N SER A 597 26.84 -29.88 4.46
CA SER A 597 27.71 -30.99 4.88
C SER A 597 29.19 -30.62 4.76
N ASP A 598 30.05 -31.30 5.53
CA ASP A 598 31.51 -31.09 5.50
C ASP A 598 32.14 -31.38 4.13
N ASP A 599 31.47 -32.16 3.29
CA ASP A 599 31.86 -32.48 1.91
C ASP A 599 31.18 -31.60 0.85
N PHE A 600 30.43 -30.58 1.28
CA PHE A 600 29.91 -29.56 0.38
C PHE A 600 31.05 -28.93 -0.40
N SER A 601 30.89 -28.89 -1.72
CA SER A 601 31.87 -28.29 -2.60
C SER A 601 31.18 -27.64 -3.77
N ASN A 602 31.69 -26.50 -4.18
CA ASN A 602 31.16 -25.77 -5.30
C ASN A 602 32.26 -25.55 -6.34
N SER A 603 32.00 -25.88 -7.61
CA SER A 603 32.96 -25.63 -8.69
C SER A 603 32.59 -24.38 -9.48
N GLU A 604 33.57 -23.51 -9.73
CA GLU A 604 33.44 -22.33 -10.60
C GLU A 604 33.12 -22.71 -12.06
N ASP A 605 33.40 -23.95 -12.46
CA ASP A 605 33.08 -24.52 -13.78
C ASP A 605 31.58 -24.94 -13.82
N GLY A 606 30.67 -23.97 -13.73
CA GLY A 606 29.22 -24.20 -13.78
C GLY A 606 28.70 -24.72 -15.14
N PHE A 607 27.37 -24.81 -15.28
CA PHE A 607 26.71 -25.27 -16.51
C PHE A 607 26.63 -24.21 -17.64
N GLY A 608 27.36 -23.08 -17.55
CA GLY A 608 27.31 -21.98 -18.54
C GLY A 608 28.40 -20.90 -18.40
N GLU A 609 28.40 -19.92 -19.32
CA GLU A 609 29.43 -18.87 -19.53
C GLU A 609 29.28 -17.65 -18.59
N ILE A 610 28.51 -17.77 -17.50
CA ILE A 610 28.21 -16.67 -16.57
C ILE A 610 29.12 -16.79 -15.34
N GLY A 611 29.85 -15.72 -15.03
CA GLY A 611 30.90 -15.70 -14.01
C GLY A 611 30.40 -15.94 -12.58
N SER A 612 31.30 -16.50 -11.76
CA SER A 612 31.21 -16.79 -10.31
C SER A 612 29.94 -17.53 -9.86
N SER A 613 30.13 -18.79 -9.45
CA SER A 613 29.09 -19.54 -8.73
C SER A 613 29.04 -19.15 -7.26
N TYR A 614 27.83 -19.00 -6.73
CA TYR A 614 27.58 -18.61 -5.35
C TYR A 614 27.50 -19.79 -4.38
N GLY A 615 27.53 -21.04 -4.85
CA GLY A 615 27.44 -22.20 -3.98
C GLY A 615 26.04 -22.31 -3.37
N VAL A 616 25.89 -22.15 -2.06
CA VAL A 616 24.59 -22.11 -1.40
C VAL A 616 24.19 -20.67 -1.08
N THR A 617 22.99 -20.25 -1.50
CA THR A 617 22.52 -18.86 -1.40
C THR A 617 20.99 -18.80 -1.43
N ILE A 618 20.42 -17.61 -1.21
CA ILE A 618 19.05 -17.27 -1.59
C ILE A 618 19.04 -16.30 -2.77
N ASN A 619 17.95 -16.24 -3.54
CA ASN A 619 17.75 -15.18 -4.52
C ASN A 619 16.28 -14.90 -4.84
N VAL A 620 16.03 -13.74 -5.41
CA VAL A 620 14.78 -13.33 -6.06
C VAL A 620 14.96 -13.53 -7.57
N HIS A 621 14.27 -14.51 -8.15
CA HIS A 621 14.55 -15.03 -9.49
C HIS A 621 14.55 -13.94 -10.58
N SER A 622 13.56 -13.05 -10.56
CA SER A 622 13.38 -11.96 -11.52
C SER A 622 14.57 -10.99 -11.53
N LEU A 623 15.30 -10.88 -10.42
CA LEU A 623 16.48 -10.03 -10.27
C LEU A 623 17.80 -10.76 -10.57
N GLY A 624 17.73 -12.06 -10.87
CA GLY A 624 18.87 -12.90 -11.21
C GLY A 624 19.94 -12.91 -10.11
N GLN A 625 21.20 -12.80 -10.51
CA GLN A 625 22.35 -12.72 -9.59
C GLN A 625 22.42 -11.38 -8.85
N GLY A 626 21.66 -10.36 -9.27
CA GLY A 626 21.68 -9.03 -8.66
C GLY A 626 21.08 -8.98 -7.26
N SER A 627 20.23 -9.94 -6.90
CA SER A 627 19.66 -10.08 -5.55
C SER A 627 20.50 -10.98 -4.63
N VAL A 628 21.74 -11.32 -5.00
CA VAL A 628 22.59 -12.18 -4.17
C VAL A 628 23.55 -11.30 -3.39
N THR A 629 23.32 -11.23 -2.08
CA THR A 629 24.11 -10.46 -1.10
C THR A 629 24.98 -11.39 -0.26
N ASP A 630 24.39 -12.48 0.25
CA ASP A 630 25.05 -13.47 1.10
C ASP A 630 25.07 -14.85 0.44
N TYR A 631 26.21 -15.54 0.54
CA TYR A 631 26.39 -16.87 -0.03
C TYR A 631 27.56 -17.64 0.60
N TYR A 632 27.56 -18.97 0.47
CA TYR A 632 28.65 -19.83 0.93
C TYR A 632 29.12 -20.80 -0.16
N THR A 633 30.41 -20.73 -0.50
CA THR A 633 31.08 -21.67 -1.43
C THR A 633 31.87 -22.76 -0.73
N ASP A 634 32.17 -22.57 0.56
CA ASP A 634 32.83 -23.53 1.44
C ASP A 634 31.80 -24.12 2.44
N PRO A 635 32.07 -25.31 3.01
CA PRO A 635 31.18 -25.89 4.02
C PRO A 635 30.89 -24.98 5.21
N VAL A 636 29.62 -24.91 5.60
CA VAL A 636 29.11 -24.26 6.83
C VAL A 636 28.40 -25.30 7.69
N GLU A 637 29.14 -25.85 8.66
CA GLU A 637 28.67 -26.93 9.54
C GLU A 637 27.63 -26.43 10.57
N ASP A 638 27.57 -25.14 10.89
CA ASP A 638 26.57 -24.53 11.78
C ASP A 638 25.61 -23.68 10.95
N TRP A 639 24.33 -23.62 11.37
CA TRP A 639 23.31 -22.80 10.70
C TRP A 639 23.76 -21.34 10.60
N GLN A 640 23.72 -20.80 9.39
CA GLN A 640 24.02 -19.40 9.08
C GLN A 640 22.80 -18.73 8.45
N LEU A 641 22.59 -17.45 8.73
CA LEU A 641 21.55 -16.65 8.09
C LEU A 641 22.05 -16.16 6.73
N LEU A 642 21.20 -16.26 5.71
CA LEU A 642 21.31 -15.59 4.43
C LEU A 642 20.23 -14.51 4.38
N GLU A 643 20.57 -13.30 3.94
CA GLU A 643 19.62 -12.19 3.85
C GLU A 643 19.87 -11.39 2.57
N THR A 644 18.80 -10.99 1.89
CA THR A 644 18.82 -9.97 0.82
C THR A 644 17.63 -9.03 0.96
N THR A 645 17.81 -7.79 0.54
CA THR A 645 16.71 -6.84 0.33
C THR A 645 16.47 -6.64 -1.16
N PHE A 646 15.24 -6.28 -1.52
CA PHE A 646 14.89 -5.96 -2.90
C PHE A 646 13.66 -5.05 -2.98
N SER A 647 13.58 -4.33 -4.11
CA SER A 647 12.42 -3.53 -4.48
C SER A 647 11.52 -4.31 -5.42
N THR A 648 10.20 -4.24 -5.23
CA THR A 648 9.24 -4.84 -6.15
C THR A 648 9.09 -4.07 -7.46
N GLY A 649 9.43 -2.77 -7.48
CA GLY A 649 9.23 -1.90 -8.64
C GLY A 649 7.76 -1.74 -9.05
N ALA A 650 7.49 -1.03 -10.14
CA ALA A 650 6.14 -0.55 -10.47
C ALA A 650 5.12 -1.62 -10.86
N SER A 651 5.56 -2.80 -11.29
CA SER A 651 4.67 -3.88 -11.69
C SER A 651 5.30 -5.22 -11.29
N PRO A 652 5.11 -5.65 -10.03
CA PRO A 652 5.85 -6.75 -9.43
C PRO A 652 5.73 -8.07 -10.20
N GLY A 653 4.57 -8.30 -10.84
CA GLY A 653 4.25 -9.62 -11.37
C GLY A 653 4.34 -10.70 -10.28
N GLU A 654 4.47 -11.96 -10.69
CA GLU A 654 4.77 -13.04 -9.76
C GLU A 654 6.27 -13.06 -9.43
N PHE A 655 6.60 -12.88 -8.16
CA PHE A 655 7.94 -13.02 -7.63
C PHE A 655 8.23 -14.47 -7.25
N GLN A 656 9.38 -14.97 -7.68
CA GLN A 656 9.88 -16.30 -7.34
C GLN A 656 11.07 -16.19 -6.39
N PHE A 657 10.95 -16.77 -5.20
CA PHE A 657 11.96 -16.80 -4.14
C PHE A 657 12.64 -18.17 -4.11
N ASN A 658 13.96 -18.21 -4.24
CA ASN A 658 14.70 -19.47 -4.32
C ASN A 658 15.66 -19.64 -3.14
N LEU A 659 15.72 -20.87 -2.65
CA LEU A 659 16.76 -21.40 -1.77
C LEU A 659 17.71 -22.23 -2.64
N LEU A 660 18.80 -21.63 -3.09
CA LEU A 660 19.66 -22.16 -4.16
C LEU A 660 20.78 -23.05 -3.63
N PHE A 661 20.86 -24.25 -4.18
CA PHE A 661 21.99 -25.16 -4.13
C PHE A 661 22.73 -25.13 -5.47
N GLY A 662 23.97 -24.64 -5.48
CA GLY A 662 24.77 -24.43 -6.70
C GLY A 662 24.89 -22.96 -7.06
N GLY A 663 23.77 -22.22 -7.06
CA GLY A 663 23.76 -20.78 -7.32
C GLY A 663 24.42 -20.45 -8.66
N TRP A 664 23.82 -20.92 -9.76
CA TRP A 664 24.38 -20.87 -11.13
C TRP A 664 25.67 -21.68 -11.31
N GLY A 665 26.00 -22.53 -10.34
CA GLY A 665 27.20 -23.37 -10.33
C GLY A 665 26.94 -24.84 -10.56
N ASN A 666 27.84 -25.63 -10.01
CA ASN A 666 27.72 -27.08 -9.99
C ASN A 666 28.18 -27.56 -8.61
N ALA A 667 27.28 -27.52 -7.64
CA ALA A 667 27.58 -27.88 -6.26
C ALA A 667 27.36 -29.37 -6.01
N THR A 668 28.23 -29.97 -5.19
CA THR A 668 28.13 -31.34 -4.69
C THR A 668 28.04 -31.31 -3.17
N GLY A 669 27.56 -32.39 -2.57
CA GLY A 669 27.34 -32.51 -1.13
C GLY A 669 25.87 -32.27 -0.80
N THR A 670 25.62 -31.74 0.39
CA THR A 670 24.27 -31.53 0.92
C THR A 670 24.11 -30.12 1.46
N ALA A 671 22.97 -29.49 1.21
CA ALA A 671 22.53 -28.28 1.89
C ALA A 671 21.14 -28.48 2.51
N TRP A 672 20.95 -27.93 3.70
CA TRP A 672 19.67 -27.80 4.38
C TRP A 672 19.31 -26.32 4.46
N PHE A 673 18.03 -26.04 4.26
CA PHE A 673 17.45 -24.72 4.49
C PHE A 673 16.30 -24.82 5.47
N ASP A 674 16.16 -23.81 6.30
CA ASP A 674 15.12 -23.73 7.31
C ASP A 674 14.77 -22.26 7.60
N ASP A 675 13.64 -22.03 8.26
CA ASP A 675 13.18 -20.73 8.77
C ASP A 675 13.39 -19.57 7.80
N THR A 676 12.57 -19.60 6.75
CA THR A 676 12.52 -18.56 5.73
C THR A 676 11.68 -17.38 6.17
N GLU A 677 11.96 -16.20 5.62
CA GLU A 677 11.16 -15.01 5.92
C GLU A 677 11.10 -14.05 4.74
N LEU A 678 9.92 -13.53 4.44
CA LEU A 678 9.72 -12.38 3.57
C LEU A 678 8.92 -11.32 4.33
N LYS A 679 9.52 -10.17 4.61
CA LYS A 679 8.83 -9.05 5.28
C LYS A 679 8.97 -7.77 4.48
N ARG A 680 7.93 -6.96 4.45
CA ARG A 680 8.02 -5.57 3.96
C ARG A 680 8.85 -4.76 4.95
N ILE A 681 9.74 -3.93 4.44
CA ILE A 681 10.63 -3.08 5.25
C ILE A 681 10.57 -1.61 4.82
N GLY A 682 9.77 -1.26 3.79
CA GLY A 682 9.55 0.12 3.38
C GLY A 682 8.86 0.27 2.01
N GLY A 683 8.96 1.48 1.44
CA GLY A 683 8.49 1.85 0.10
C GLY A 683 7.07 2.41 0.04
N SER A 684 6.73 3.05 -1.09
CA SER A 684 5.54 3.90 -1.26
C SER A 684 4.29 3.19 -1.79
N GLY A 685 4.35 1.87 -2.02
CA GLY A 685 3.22 1.07 -2.47
C GLY A 685 2.65 1.48 -3.84
N ASN A 686 1.34 1.30 -4.01
CA ASN A 686 0.57 1.58 -5.25
C ASN A 686 0.61 3.04 -5.72
N GLY A 687 1.14 3.98 -4.93
CA GLY A 687 1.19 5.40 -5.30
C GLY A 687 1.98 5.67 -6.59
N LEU A 688 2.98 4.86 -6.90
CA LEU A 688 3.87 5.07 -8.05
C LEU A 688 3.31 4.58 -9.40
N GLU A 689 2.46 3.53 -9.41
CA GLU A 689 1.73 3.11 -10.61
C GLU A 689 0.64 4.14 -10.96
N LEU A 690 -0.04 4.68 -9.95
CA LEU A 690 -0.99 5.79 -10.10
C LEU A 690 -0.31 7.07 -10.61
N VAL A 691 0.94 7.36 -10.21
CA VAL A 691 1.72 8.50 -10.72
C VAL A 691 2.18 8.26 -12.16
N TYR A 692 2.65 7.05 -12.50
CA TYR A 692 3.03 6.69 -13.86
C TYR A 692 1.84 6.76 -14.83
N ASP A 693 0.69 6.23 -14.41
CA ASP A 693 -0.56 6.30 -15.16
C ASP A 693 -1.05 7.74 -15.28
N ARG A 694 -1.00 8.54 -14.20
CA ARG A 694 -1.33 9.98 -14.22
C ARG A 694 -0.45 10.76 -15.19
N VAL A 695 0.87 10.52 -15.19
CA VAL A 695 1.82 11.18 -16.11
C VAL A 695 1.57 10.72 -17.56
N THR A 696 1.29 9.43 -17.77
CA THR A 696 1.01 8.88 -19.10
C THR A 696 -0.32 9.41 -19.66
N GLU A 697 -1.38 9.38 -18.87
CA GLU A 697 -2.72 9.86 -19.20
C GLU A 697 -2.73 11.38 -19.46
N HIS A 698 -2.01 12.16 -18.64
CA HIS A 698 -1.85 13.60 -18.85
C HIS A 698 -1.14 13.91 -20.18
N VAL A 699 -0.14 13.11 -20.58
CA VAL A 699 0.57 13.27 -21.85
C VAL A 699 -0.29 12.83 -23.04
N GLU A 700 -1.06 11.76 -22.92
CA GLU A 700 -2.00 11.32 -23.98
C GLU A 700 -3.17 12.30 -24.16
N ALA A 701 -3.65 12.91 -23.07
CA ALA A 701 -4.67 13.96 -23.09
C ALA A 701 -4.16 15.29 -23.70
N THR A 702 -2.88 15.63 -23.48
CA THR A 702 -2.28 16.90 -23.99
C THR A 702 -1.62 16.76 -25.37
N SER A 703 -1.31 15.54 -25.82
CA SER A 703 -0.77 15.25 -27.14
C SER A 703 -1.88 15.04 -28.20
N GLY A 704 -2.66 16.09 -28.42
CA GLY A 704 -3.53 16.20 -29.60
C GLY A 704 -2.74 16.29 -30.91
N ASP A 705 -2.11 15.21 -31.36
CA ASP A 705 -1.76 14.95 -32.76
C ASP A 705 -2.34 13.60 -33.21
N GLY A 706 -3.62 13.67 -33.59
CA GLY A 706 -4.30 12.78 -34.53
C GLY A 706 -3.80 11.33 -34.58
N SER A 707 -4.30 10.50 -33.66
CA SER A 707 -4.18 9.04 -33.73
C SER A 707 -5.51 8.34 -33.91
N ASP A 708 -5.99 8.43 -35.14
CA ASP A 708 -6.99 7.53 -35.73
C ASP A 708 -6.27 6.45 -36.55
N ASP A 709 -6.36 5.19 -36.14
CA ASP A 709 -6.36 3.93 -36.93
C ASP A 709 -6.32 2.76 -35.91
N GLY A 710 -7.28 1.85 -35.78
CA GLY A 710 -8.23 1.36 -36.78
C GLY A 710 -7.80 -0.02 -37.32
N GLY A 711 -8.42 -1.07 -36.76
CA GLY A 711 -8.73 -2.33 -37.45
C GLY A 711 -8.28 -3.60 -36.71
N SER A 712 -9.10 -4.62 -36.49
CA SER A 712 -10.51 -4.83 -36.82
C SER A 712 -10.93 -6.18 -36.22
N ASP A 713 -11.95 -6.18 -35.35
CA ASP A 713 -13.00 -7.20 -35.46
C ASP A 713 -14.35 -6.50 -35.32
N ASP A 714 -15.30 -6.92 -36.14
CA ASP A 714 -16.48 -6.19 -36.58
C ASP A 714 -17.52 -6.06 -35.43
N GLY A 715 -17.57 -4.89 -34.78
CA GLY A 715 -18.66 -4.45 -33.91
C GLY A 715 -18.65 -2.93 -33.88
N GLY A 716 -19.66 -2.28 -34.47
CA GLY A 716 -19.70 -0.82 -34.58
C GLY A 716 -19.61 -0.14 -33.21
N SER A 717 -19.00 1.04 -33.13
CA SER A 717 -19.28 1.96 -32.03
C SER A 717 -20.76 2.33 -32.14
N ASP A 718 -21.62 1.54 -31.51
CA ASP A 718 -23.08 1.72 -31.54
C ASP A 718 -23.39 2.93 -30.66
N VAL A 719 -23.29 4.12 -31.27
CA VAL A 719 -23.88 5.34 -30.71
C VAL A 719 -25.28 4.99 -30.25
N ILE A 720 -25.52 5.09 -28.94
CA ILE A 720 -26.78 4.69 -28.35
C ILE A 720 -27.83 5.66 -28.92
N PRO A 721 -28.89 5.18 -29.60
CA PRO A 721 -29.85 6.06 -30.23
C PRO A 721 -30.56 6.95 -29.21
N SER A 722 -30.75 8.24 -29.51
CA SER A 722 -31.54 9.13 -28.65
C SER A 722 -32.92 8.53 -28.38
N GLY A 723 -33.37 8.62 -27.12
CA GLY A 723 -34.61 8.06 -26.61
C GLY A 723 -34.48 6.63 -26.05
N SER A 724 -33.26 6.08 -25.99
CA SER A 724 -33.00 4.75 -25.44
C SER A 724 -32.97 4.73 -23.90
N THR A 725 -33.32 3.59 -23.33
CA THR A 725 -33.06 3.27 -21.93
C THR A 725 -31.74 2.50 -21.84
N ILE A 726 -30.82 3.01 -21.02
CA ILE A 726 -29.55 2.38 -20.68
C ILE A 726 -29.75 1.66 -19.36
N GLU A 727 -29.44 0.38 -19.29
CA GLU A 727 -29.56 -0.43 -18.08
C GLU A 727 -28.17 -0.80 -17.56
N LEU A 728 -27.93 -0.51 -16.28
CA LEU A 728 -26.70 -0.83 -15.54
C LEU A 728 -27.02 -1.63 -14.28
N GLU A 729 -26.04 -2.37 -13.78
CA GLU A 729 -26.06 -3.05 -12.49
C GLU A 729 -24.92 -2.54 -11.61
N ALA A 730 -25.22 -2.35 -10.32
CA ALA A 730 -24.27 -1.85 -9.33
C ALA A 730 -23.79 -3.00 -8.43
N GLU A 731 -22.51 -3.37 -8.59
CA GLU A 731 -21.80 -4.40 -7.81
C GLU A 731 -20.51 -3.80 -7.24
N SER A 732 -20.33 -3.85 -5.91
CA SER A 732 -19.26 -3.10 -5.21
C SER A 732 -17.83 -3.60 -5.46
N ASN A 733 -17.68 -4.82 -5.97
CA ASN A 733 -16.38 -5.47 -6.16
C ASN A 733 -15.81 -5.27 -7.56
N GLU A 734 -16.62 -4.94 -8.58
CA GLU A 734 -16.16 -4.90 -9.97
C GLU A 734 -16.50 -3.60 -10.72
N GLY A 735 -17.45 -2.77 -10.26
CA GLY A 735 -17.80 -1.50 -10.93
C GLY A 735 -19.27 -1.44 -11.40
N TRP A 736 -19.58 -0.54 -12.35
CA TRP A 736 -20.87 -0.59 -13.05
C TRP A 736 -20.85 -1.68 -14.11
N THR A 737 -21.76 -2.65 -14.06
CA THR A 737 -21.89 -3.67 -15.11
C THR A 737 -22.97 -3.25 -16.10
N GLY A 738 -22.63 -3.13 -17.38
CA GLY A 738 -23.61 -2.81 -18.41
C GLY A 738 -24.55 -3.99 -18.70
N VAL A 739 -25.83 -3.68 -18.95
CA VAL A 739 -26.87 -4.69 -19.23
C VAL A 739 -27.55 -4.45 -20.57
N SER A 740 -27.90 -3.20 -20.87
CA SER A 740 -28.61 -2.84 -22.09
C SER A 740 -28.29 -1.40 -22.50
N PRO A 741 -28.09 -1.08 -23.79
CA PRO A 741 -28.20 -1.95 -24.97
C PRO A 741 -27.12 -3.03 -25.04
N SER A 742 -27.29 -4.05 -25.90
CA SER A 742 -26.36 -5.18 -25.98
C SER A 742 -24.90 -4.82 -26.30
N GLY A 743 -24.65 -3.60 -26.80
CA GLY A 743 -23.31 -3.08 -27.05
C GLY A 743 -22.51 -2.75 -25.79
N ILE A 744 -23.18 -2.61 -24.63
CA ILE A 744 -22.53 -2.38 -23.32
C ILE A 744 -22.67 -3.57 -22.37
N ALA A 745 -23.32 -4.66 -22.81
CA ALA A 745 -23.62 -5.79 -21.95
C ALA A 745 -22.33 -6.47 -21.43
N ASP A 746 -22.31 -6.80 -20.14
CA ASP A 746 -21.22 -7.47 -19.42
C ASP A 746 -19.90 -6.66 -19.35
N ALA A 747 -19.89 -5.42 -19.83
CA ALA A 747 -18.75 -4.52 -19.72
C ALA A 747 -18.76 -3.82 -18.37
N THR A 748 -17.59 -3.74 -17.75
CA THR A 748 -17.33 -2.95 -16.54
C THR A 748 -17.11 -1.49 -16.91
N ASN A 749 -17.81 -0.59 -16.22
CA ASN A 749 -17.80 0.86 -16.43
C ASN A 749 -17.90 1.25 -17.92
N PRO A 750 -18.94 0.77 -18.63
CA PRO A 750 -19.02 0.90 -20.08
C PRO A 750 -19.05 2.36 -20.55
N THR A 751 -18.22 2.71 -21.52
CA THR A 751 -18.33 4.01 -22.20
C THR A 751 -19.70 4.17 -22.84
N LEU A 752 -20.43 5.23 -22.47
CA LEU A 752 -21.71 5.59 -23.04
C LEU A 752 -21.52 6.59 -24.18
N THR A 753 -21.49 6.11 -25.42
CA THR A 753 -21.42 6.99 -26.60
C THR A 753 -22.82 7.47 -26.98
N LEU A 754 -23.12 8.76 -26.75
CA LEU A 754 -24.45 9.36 -26.89
C LEU A 754 -24.48 10.48 -27.95
N GLU A 755 -25.63 10.73 -28.57
CA GLU A 755 -25.81 11.80 -29.55
C GLU A 755 -25.91 13.17 -28.85
N ALA A 756 -25.14 14.17 -29.33
CA ALA A 756 -25.25 15.55 -28.83
C ALA A 756 -26.70 16.06 -28.90
N GLY A 757 -27.26 16.51 -27.78
CA GLY A 757 -28.65 16.96 -27.66
C GLY A 757 -29.70 15.85 -27.66
N GLY A 758 -29.29 14.57 -27.65
CA GLY A 758 -30.17 13.42 -27.46
C GLY A 758 -30.66 13.29 -26.02
N GLU A 759 -31.82 12.67 -25.82
CA GLU A 759 -32.41 12.41 -24.50
C GLU A 759 -32.29 10.92 -24.15
N TYR A 760 -31.80 10.60 -22.95
CA TYR A 760 -31.56 9.22 -22.51
C TYR A 760 -32.10 8.99 -21.12
N THR A 761 -32.49 7.75 -20.82
CA THR A 761 -32.84 7.34 -19.46
C THR A 761 -31.89 6.26 -19.00
N VAL A 762 -31.11 6.51 -17.96
CA VAL A 762 -30.33 5.47 -17.29
C VAL A 762 -31.22 4.86 -16.21
N THR A 763 -31.29 3.53 -16.19
CA THR A 763 -31.89 2.74 -15.11
C THR A 763 -30.83 1.83 -14.55
N TRP A 764 -30.61 1.89 -13.25
CA TRP A 764 -29.59 1.06 -12.61
C TRP A 764 -30.21 0.23 -11.48
N THR A 765 -29.69 -0.99 -11.27
CA THR A 765 -30.19 -1.93 -10.26
C THR A 765 -29.11 -2.23 -9.24
N ASN A 766 -29.42 -2.08 -7.95
CA ASN A 766 -28.53 -2.45 -6.86
C ASN A 766 -28.47 -3.98 -6.72
N ARG A 767 -27.30 -4.61 -6.90
CA ARG A 767 -27.16 -6.08 -6.85
C ARG A 767 -26.63 -6.63 -5.54
N ASN A 768 -25.98 -5.80 -4.72
CA ASN A 768 -25.27 -6.23 -3.51
C ASN A 768 -25.88 -5.71 -2.19
N GLY A 769 -26.81 -4.75 -2.24
CA GLY A 769 -27.42 -4.13 -1.07
C GLY A 769 -26.62 -2.99 -0.43
N ALA A 770 -25.43 -2.67 -0.94
CA ALA A 770 -24.64 -1.51 -0.50
C ALA A 770 -25.28 -0.19 -1.00
N PRO A 771 -25.05 0.96 -0.34
CA PRO A 771 -25.60 2.24 -0.79
C PRO A 771 -24.96 2.68 -2.12
N HIS A 772 -25.77 2.84 -3.17
CA HIS A 772 -25.31 3.33 -4.48
C HIS A 772 -26.11 4.54 -4.94
N ASN A 773 -25.51 5.42 -5.73
CA ASN A 773 -26.20 6.47 -6.49
C ASN A 773 -25.60 6.57 -7.90
N PHE A 774 -26.29 7.26 -8.80
CA PHE A 774 -25.80 7.52 -10.16
C PHE A 774 -25.82 9.02 -10.43
N GLU A 775 -24.68 9.58 -10.81
CA GLU A 775 -24.54 10.98 -11.20
C GLU A 775 -23.87 11.10 -12.57
N VAL A 776 -24.21 12.16 -13.31
CA VAL A 776 -23.48 12.56 -14.53
C VAL A 776 -22.66 13.80 -14.23
N VAL A 777 -21.37 13.74 -14.51
CA VAL A 777 -20.39 14.79 -14.17
C VAL A 777 -19.67 15.33 -15.40
N ASN A 778 -19.12 16.54 -15.27
CA ASN A 778 -18.24 17.14 -16.27
C ASN A 778 -16.78 16.74 -16.02
N GLY A 779 -15.85 17.24 -16.85
CA GLY A 779 -14.42 16.98 -16.71
C GLY A 779 -13.79 17.53 -15.42
N ASP A 780 -14.53 18.32 -14.64
CA ASP A 780 -14.13 18.85 -13.32
C ASP A 780 -14.88 18.11 -12.18
N ASP A 781 -15.42 16.92 -12.46
CA ASP A 781 -16.21 16.06 -11.55
C ASP A 781 -17.45 16.71 -10.90
N THR A 782 -17.94 17.81 -11.48
CA THR A 782 -19.13 18.52 -11.02
C THR A 782 -20.39 17.96 -11.68
N VAL A 783 -21.45 17.74 -10.89
CA VAL A 783 -22.73 17.21 -11.40
C VAL A 783 -23.33 18.16 -12.45
N VAL A 784 -23.53 17.63 -13.66
CA VAL A 784 -24.10 18.38 -14.77
C VAL A 784 -25.61 18.48 -14.59
N ASN A 785 -26.15 19.71 -14.57
CA ASN A 785 -27.60 19.99 -14.56
C ASN A 785 -28.39 19.22 -13.47
N ASP A 786 -27.79 19.00 -12.30
CA ASP A 786 -28.38 18.22 -11.19
C ASP A 786 -28.82 16.79 -11.59
N ILE A 787 -28.16 16.19 -12.58
CA ILE A 787 -28.41 14.81 -13.03
C ILE A 787 -27.82 13.84 -12.01
N SER A 788 -28.63 13.51 -11.01
CA SER A 788 -28.26 12.60 -9.91
C SER A 788 -29.49 11.78 -9.46
N THR A 789 -29.25 10.58 -8.94
CA THR A 789 -30.24 9.80 -8.17
C THR A 789 -29.94 9.87 -6.68
N SER A 790 -30.95 9.61 -5.84
CA SER A 790 -30.69 9.42 -4.42
C SER A 790 -29.88 8.14 -4.18
N TYR A 791 -29.32 7.99 -2.98
CA TYR A 791 -28.76 6.69 -2.59
C TYR A 791 -29.86 5.63 -2.47
N LEU A 792 -29.56 4.42 -2.93
CA LEU A 792 -30.40 3.23 -2.83
C LEU A 792 -29.57 2.08 -2.23
N ALA A 793 -29.95 1.61 -1.06
CA ALA A 793 -29.25 0.55 -0.30
C ALA A 793 -30.10 -0.72 -0.13
N THR A 794 -30.98 -1.02 -1.10
CA THR A 794 -31.83 -2.21 -1.06
C THR A 794 -31.53 -3.10 -2.25
N GLN A 795 -31.08 -4.33 -1.96
CA GLN A 795 -30.73 -5.32 -2.97
C GLN A 795 -31.92 -5.65 -3.88
N GLY A 796 -31.69 -5.59 -5.19
CA GLY A 796 -32.66 -5.87 -6.24
C GLY A 796 -33.59 -4.70 -6.58
N GLU A 797 -33.46 -3.55 -5.92
CA GLU A 797 -34.22 -2.34 -6.26
C GLU A 797 -33.50 -1.52 -7.35
N SER A 798 -34.27 -0.81 -8.17
CA SER A 798 -33.75 -0.02 -9.29
C SER A 798 -34.19 1.44 -9.20
N GLN A 799 -33.33 2.35 -9.65
CA GLN A 799 -33.64 3.77 -9.85
C GLN A 799 -33.34 4.21 -11.28
N SER A 800 -33.98 5.30 -11.71
CA SER A 800 -33.78 5.86 -13.05
C SER A 800 -33.59 7.36 -13.02
N VAL A 801 -32.75 7.87 -13.92
CA VAL A 801 -32.59 9.30 -14.21
C VAL A 801 -32.67 9.53 -15.72
N THR A 802 -33.38 10.60 -16.12
CA THR A 802 -33.51 11.00 -17.53
C THR A 802 -32.80 12.33 -17.73
N PHE A 803 -31.96 12.41 -18.76
CA PHE A 803 -31.21 13.62 -19.08
C PHE A 803 -31.06 13.87 -20.58
N THR A 804 -30.77 15.12 -20.94
CA THR A 804 -30.41 15.53 -22.30
C THR A 804 -28.91 15.77 -22.37
N VAL A 805 -28.25 15.18 -23.37
CA VAL A 805 -26.79 15.25 -23.54
C VAL A 805 -26.35 16.66 -23.90
N THR A 806 -25.37 17.17 -23.16
CA THR A 806 -24.73 18.47 -23.37
C THR A 806 -23.23 18.30 -23.48
N ASP A 807 -22.56 19.19 -24.23
CA ASP A 807 -21.10 19.15 -24.46
C ASP A 807 -20.22 19.18 -23.19
N SER A 808 -20.82 19.48 -22.03
CA SER A 808 -20.16 19.47 -20.73
C SER A 808 -20.16 18.11 -20.02
N MET A 809 -20.86 17.09 -20.52
CA MET A 809 -20.87 15.76 -19.89
C MET A 809 -19.62 15.00 -20.27
N ALA A 810 -18.95 14.42 -19.28
CA ALA A 810 -17.72 13.68 -19.46
C ALA A 810 -17.81 12.26 -18.90
N GLU A 811 -18.46 12.07 -17.74
CA GLU A 811 -18.49 10.79 -17.04
C GLU A 811 -19.80 10.57 -16.28
N TYR A 812 -19.98 9.35 -15.78
CA TYR A 812 -20.99 9.01 -14.79
C TYR A 812 -20.35 8.25 -13.62
N VAL A 813 -20.85 8.47 -12.40
CA VAL A 813 -20.19 8.02 -11.17
C VAL A 813 -21.18 7.59 -10.08
N CYS A 814 -20.78 6.61 -9.26
CA CYS A 814 -21.36 6.34 -7.94
C CYS A 814 -20.50 7.00 -6.86
N ARG A 815 -21.06 7.93 -6.08
CA ARG A 815 -20.30 8.71 -5.09
C ARG A 815 -19.85 7.90 -3.87
N ALA A 816 -20.60 6.85 -3.51
CA ALA A 816 -20.19 5.94 -2.44
C ALA A 816 -19.01 5.03 -2.85
N HIS A 817 -18.76 4.86 -4.15
CA HIS A 817 -17.74 3.95 -4.69
C HIS A 817 -17.01 4.58 -5.89
N SER A 818 -16.65 5.86 -5.78
CA SER A 818 -16.21 6.70 -6.92
C SER A 818 -14.92 6.25 -7.59
N PHE A 819 -14.08 5.51 -6.86
CA PHE A 819 -12.84 4.94 -7.34
C PHE A 819 -13.06 3.76 -8.30
N ARG A 820 -14.09 2.91 -8.07
CA ARG A 820 -14.34 1.70 -8.87
C ARG A 820 -15.57 1.79 -9.77
N MET A 821 -16.50 2.69 -9.49
CA MET A 821 -17.79 2.83 -10.17
C MET A 821 -17.90 4.17 -10.91
N ARG A 822 -17.00 4.37 -11.87
CA ARG A 822 -16.95 5.55 -12.75
C ARG A 822 -16.77 5.10 -14.19
N GLY A 823 -17.62 5.59 -15.10
CA GLY A 823 -17.53 5.28 -16.53
C GLY A 823 -17.66 6.52 -17.40
N THR A 824 -17.15 6.45 -18.62
CA THR A 824 -17.03 7.60 -19.52
C THR A 824 -18.32 7.86 -20.31
N ILE A 825 -18.62 9.12 -20.62
CA ILE A 825 -19.64 9.56 -21.57
C ILE A 825 -18.95 10.21 -22.76
N GLU A 826 -19.12 9.61 -23.94
CA GLU A 826 -18.64 10.19 -25.19
C GLU A 826 -19.79 10.84 -25.97
N ILE A 827 -19.56 12.05 -26.48
CA ILE A 827 -20.58 12.78 -27.23
C ILE A 827 -20.30 12.67 -28.73
N ALA A 828 -21.12 11.87 -29.42
CA ALA A 828 -21.08 11.72 -30.86
C ALA A 828 -21.54 13.01 -31.54
N SER A 829 -20.67 13.59 -32.39
CA SER A 829 -21.00 14.79 -33.17
C SER A 829 -22.15 14.50 -34.16
N SER A 830 -23.22 15.29 -34.11
CA SER A 830 -24.34 15.12 -35.05
C SER A 830 -23.87 15.21 -36.50
N GLY A 831 -24.05 14.13 -37.27
CA GLY A 831 -23.74 14.07 -38.70
C GLY A 831 -24.62 15.03 -39.49
N GLY A 832 -24.12 16.25 -39.72
CA GLY A 832 -24.67 17.19 -40.69
C GLY A 832 -24.38 16.72 -42.12
N ASN A 833 -25.45 16.43 -42.84
CA ASN A 833 -25.49 16.13 -44.28
C ASN A 833 -24.91 17.24 -45.16
#